data_AF-A0A972A5M6-F1
#
_entry.id   AF-A0A972A5M6-F1
#
_cell.length_a   1.000
_cell.length_b   1.000
_cell.length_c   1.000
_cell.angle_alpha   90.00
_cell.angle_beta   90.00
_cell.angle_gamma   90.00
#
_symmetry.space_group_name_H-M   'P 1'
#
loop_
_entity.id
_entity.type
_entity.pdbx_description
1 polymer ?
#
loop_
_entity_poly.entity_id
_entity_poly.type
_entity_poly.pdbx_seq_one_letter_code
_entity_poly.pdbx_strand_id
1 'polypeptide(L)'
;MPKLIVNAFDENNKLICAKVIITKREIEEGQQFNKGDIISIKYIEGTGTLEISDTEIYVSVFCGKLYRPYKERVEFSEPGDVREITAILRKITDPVRKYNLYSFDAHSHVSRRKYDREKTVDLEQAAVIAKAEGFNCLIAGAPYDYDNHREARTGIIRSKLPYRKQYADLLKRVSDDMFIMDVGNEYCKYRYGHVFLFNYDQMPPADQYRDPIYYPYEQAKHIPNTEEPKFTNVPISNAVYRSKGENTVAVYAHPTSWWYENEDVTFVTNIASTLGFDILTGAVDAVVVMGYRADHKYYQDVWYDLLDNGYFVPGVAETDACMDADKFEMPPYKTYVYIDNFTLDDIAHAVKAGRCMVTSGPLLHFTVEGNLPGTRIERMEGKEYHIEITAEACCDGPLSKIEIILNGKKYKEIPVEGKEHVFKNIKLHAPETDSYVLAKCYDMAGNVAISNPVFIRNNPFVNIDYRSKVTIDVYKGKYPATGSYYIGADGTEIHFDGKVSCIIKPHETITIKVGNETKKIELFWHKPLQDIFRNLYTGEFNRSGTYKPGEVPAEAFRIREIREILDNVQLTLYFKDEDTGGSGVVYQNTYAENKMVEENQFRNMSYTEKSIPAYHEVAGMLPEPIWEGHDIVIDCYRKAWDIAWRKLRQPEKNSGLISNFLYTEFSNSIFMWGLCFITQFGKYARKSFDFIGSLNNFYAKQHKDGFICRQINIFTGNDEFHRFDPSSTGPNIMAWAEWEDYKISKDIDRIKKVFPPLVAYHRWLRKHRTWKDGTYFSSGWGCGMDNQPRLAKGYSSEYDHGHMSWIDITAQQVLSAKILIKMAREIGREADVHDMAEEAKYLTDFVNRYMWDEQEKFYFDRYRDGSLSKVKTIGAYWTLLADMVPQDRFDGFVAHLLNENEFKTYHPIPSLARNTPGFIEDGGDYWRGGVWCITNLMVVKGLASRGYRELAHQISHKHVRVLAEVFKNTGTIWESYDTLKPEPGKLFGKFVRNDFVGFSGVGPITMLIEHVIGLEADTSKDVLVWDIRLMEGHGIKRYPFGLDGVIDLYCHPRKDPSEEPVVRAVSNRNVVLVVRWDNGEKVIDVTEEESIC
;
A
#
# COMPACT_ATOMS: atom_id res chain seq x y z
N MET A 1 -48.44 23.38 48.41
CA MET A 1 -47.36 22.52 48.94
C MET A 1 -46.54 23.34 49.93
N PRO A 2 -46.03 22.74 51.02
CA PRO A 2 -45.03 23.39 51.87
C PRO A 2 -43.85 23.92 51.05
N LYS A 3 -43.21 25.00 51.54
CA LYS A 3 -42.06 25.63 50.90
C LYS A 3 -40.85 25.62 51.81
N LEU A 4 -39.70 25.27 51.26
CA LEU A 4 -38.41 25.37 51.91
C LEU A 4 -37.60 26.50 51.25
N ILE A 5 -37.16 27.47 52.05
CA ILE A 5 -36.20 28.50 51.66
C ILE A 5 -34.83 28.04 52.17
N VAL A 6 -33.84 27.96 51.30
CA VAL A 6 -32.46 27.58 51.65
C VAL A 6 -31.57 28.76 51.34
N ASN A 7 -30.84 29.25 52.35
CA ASN A 7 -29.78 30.25 52.17
C ASN A 7 -28.41 29.58 52.35
N ALA A 8 -27.54 29.68 51.33
CA ALA A 8 -26.19 29.10 51.35
C ALA A 8 -25.12 30.18 51.46
N PHE A 9 -24.29 30.09 52.49
CA PHE A 9 -23.19 31.00 52.77
C PHE A 9 -21.86 30.25 52.93
N ASP A 10 -20.76 30.91 52.60
CA ASP A 10 -19.44 30.50 53.09
C ASP A 10 -19.20 30.95 54.54
N GLU A 11 -18.06 30.53 55.11
CA GLU A 11 -17.65 30.90 56.47
C GLU A 11 -17.40 32.41 56.69
N ASN A 12 -17.34 33.21 55.62
CA ASN A 12 -17.20 34.66 55.68
C ASN A 12 -18.55 35.40 55.46
N ASN A 13 -19.67 34.69 55.56
CA ASN A 13 -21.02 35.18 55.29
C ASN A 13 -21.22 35.71 53.85
N LYS A 14 -20.43 35.24 52.88
CA LYS A 14 -20.66 35.52 51.46
C LYS A 14 -21.65 34.49 50.91
N LEU A 15 -22.67 34.96 50.19
CA LEU A 15 -23.58 34.07 49.45
C LEU A 15 -22.79 33.26 48.42
N ILE A 16 -23.08 31.96 48.34
CA ILE A 16 -22.44 31.05 47.40
C ILE A 16 -23.48 30.26 46.62
N CYS A 17 -23.11 29.83 45.42
CA CYS A 17 -23.92 28.87 44.68
C CYS A 17 -23.83 27.51 45.37
N ALA A 18 -24.94 26.78 45.45
CA ALA A 18 -24.98 25.50 46.13
C ALA A 18 -25.92 24.48 45.45
N LYS A 19 -25.57 23.19 45.57
CA LYS A 19 -26.43 22.07 45.24
C LYS A 19 -27.18 21.63 46.49
N VAL A 20 -28.52 21.62 46.41
CA VAL A 20 -29.43 21.18 47.48
C VAL A 20 -30.02 19.84 47.07
N ILE A 21 -29.76 18.80 47.85
CA ILE A 21 -30.33 17.46 47.69
C ILE A 21 -31.32 17.23 48.82
N ILE A 22 -32.54 16.85 48.47
CA ILE A 22 -33.60 16.53 49.42
C ILE A 22 -33.90 15.04 49.36
N THR A 23 -33.94 14.38 50.52
CA THR A 23 -34.20 12.94 50.64
C THR A 23 -35.29 12.61 51.66
N LYS A 24 -35.91 11.44 51.50
CA LYS A 24 -36.95 10.90 52.40
C LYS A 24 -36.41 10.40 53.74
N ARG A 25 -35.12 10.10 53.81
CA ARG A 25 -34.43 9.60 55.00
C ARG A 25 -33.04 10.20 55.10
N GLU A 26 -32.49 10.15 56.31
CA GLU A 26 -31.11 10.53 56.56
C GLU A 26 -30.15 9.62 55.79
N ILE A 27 -29.08 10.21 55.26
CA ILE A 27 -28.00 9.47 54.61
C ILE A 27 -26.75 9.68 55.43
N GLU A 28 -26.26 8.57 55.98
CA GLU A 28 -25.07 8.51 56.82
C GLU A 28 -23.84 9.01 56.05
N GLU A 29 -22.85 9.52 56.79
CA GLU A 29 -21.60 10.02 56.23
C GLU A 29 -20.86 8.88 55.50
N GLY A 30 -20.54 9.07 54.21
CA GLY A 30 -19.90 8.06 53.38
C GLY A 30 -20.84 7.08 52.63
N GLN A 31 -22.17 7.15 52.84
CA GLN A 31 -23.12 6.40 52.00
C GLN A 31 -23.48 7.17 50.72
N GLN A 32 -23.51 6.47 49.58
CA GLN A 32 -24.02 7.04 48.33
C GLN A 32 -25.54 7.19 48.36
N PHE A 33 -26.05 8.26 47.74
CA PHE A 33 -27.49 8.50 47.60
C PHE A 33 -28.15 7.40 46.77
N ASN A 34 -29.06 6.63 47.37
CA ASN A 34 -29.92 5.73 46.60
C ASN A 34 -30.94 6.55 45.80
N LYS A 35 -31.00 6.34 44.48
CA LYS A 35 -31.91 7.08 43.58
C LYS A 35 -33.40 7.02 43.96
N GLY A 36 -33.81 6.01 44.74
CA GLY A 36 -35.19 5.88 45.25
C GLY A 36 -35.51 6.78 46.45
N ASP A 37 -34.49 7.31 47.14
CA ASP A 37 -34.65 8.12 48.35
C ASP A 37 -34.62 9.63 48.06
N ILE A 38 -34.17 10.04 46.87
CA ILE A 38 -34.06 11.44 46.44
C ILE A 38 -35.44 11.97 46.04
N ILE A 39 -35.91 13.01 46.72
CA ILE A 39 -37.12 13.76 46.41
C ILE A 39 -36.82 14.78 45.30
N SER A 40 -35.78 15.59 45.47
CA SER A 40 -35.39 16.61 44.51
C SER A 40 -33.92 17.00 44.61
N ILE A 41 -33.32 17.37 43.47
CA ILE A 41 -32.02 18.05 43.40
C ILE A 41 -32.27 19.44 42.81
N LYS A 42 -31.73 20.48 43.44
CA LYS A 42 -31.81 21.86 42.95
C LYS A 42 -30.47 22.57 43.10
N TYR A 43 -30.20 23.46 42.16
CA TYR A 43 -29.05 24.36 42.19
C TYR A 43 -29.55 25.77 42.48
N ILE A 44 -28.94 26.45 43.44
CA ILE A 44 -29.36 27.76 43.91
C ILE A 44 -28.19 28.75 43.86
N GLU A 45 -28.48 30.01 43.61
CA GLU A 45 -27.53 31.12 43.68
C GLU A 45 -27.75 31.87 44.99
N GLY A 46 -27.03 31.50 46.04
CA GLY A 46 -27.24 32.04 47.38
C GLY A 46 -28.52 31.53 48.03
N THR A 47 -29.67 32.08 47.63
CA THR A 47 -30.99 31.73 48.20
C THR A 47 -31.87 31.03 47.17
N GLY A 48 -32.51 29.91 47.55
CA GLY A 48 -33.47 29.23 46.70
C GLY A 48 -34.72 28.79 47.44
N THR A 49 -35.85 28.76 46.74
CA THR A 49 -37.15 28.29 47.26
C THR A 49 -37.56 27.00 46.57
N LEU A 50 -37.91 25.98 47.35
CA LEU A 50 -38.31 24.65 46.87
C LEU A 50 -39.71 24.31 47.38
N GLU A 51 -40.55 23.73 46.52
CA GLU A 51 -41.83 23.17 46.93
C GLU A 51 -41.64 21.70 47.32
N ILE A 52 -42.17 21.31 48.50
CA ILE A 52 -41.93 20.00 49.10
C ILE A 52 -43.21 19.17 49.11
N SER A 53 -43.11 17.91 48.68
CA SER A 53 -44.23 16.96 48.63
C SER A 53 -44.48 16.20 49.95
N ASP A 54 -43.47 16.13 50.82
CA ASP A 54 -43.46 15.29 52.03
C ASP A 54 -43.44 16.16 53.30
N THR A 55 -43.99 15.65 54.39
CA THR A 55 -44.06 16.37 55.68
C THR A 55 -42.77 16.32 56.47
N GLU A 56 -41.89 15.37 56.15
CA GLU A 56 -40.57 15.20 56.76
C GLU A 56 -39.55 14.94 55.67
N ILE A 57 -38.47 15.71 55.68
CA ILE A 57 -37.39 15.64 54.70
C ILE A 57 -36.03 15.82 55.34
N TYR A 58 -34.99 15.37 54.63
CA TYR A 58 -33.61 15.59 54.97
C TYR A 58 -32.96 16.42 53.86
N VAL A 59 -32.34 17.53 54.24
CA VAL A 59 -31.75 18.50 53.32
C VAL A 59 -30.24 18.42 53.44
N SER A 60 -29.56 18.20 52.32
CA SER A 60 -28.10 18.26 52.22
C SER A 60 -27.70 19.37 51.24
N VAL A 61 -26.86 20.29 51.67
CA VAL A 61 -26.37 21.42 50.88
C VAL A 61 -24.88 21.26 50.62
N PHE A 62 -24.48 21.33 49.35
CA PHE A 62 -23.12 21.12 48.86
C PHE A 62 -22.61 22.32 48.07
N CYS A 63 -21.30 22.59 48.14
CA CYS A 63 -20.59 23.50 47.24
C CYS A 63 -19.34 22.77 46.72
N GLY A 64 -19.52 21.97 45.66
CA GLY A 64 -18.53 21.01 45.18
C GLY A 64 -18.02 20.10 46.30
N LYS A 65 -16.79 19.60 46.13
CA LYS A 65 -16.14 18.69 47.10
C LYS A 65 -15.13 19.37 48.02
N LEU A 66 -14.90 20.67 47.82
CA LEU A 66 -13.94 21.47 48.60
C LEU A 66 -14.52 22.00 49.90
N TYR A 67 -15.83 21.88 50.10
CA TYR A 67 -16.55 22.32 51.30
C TYR A 67 -17.17 21.12 52.00
N ARG A 68 -17.25 21.20 53.33
CA ARG A 68 -17.98 20.20 54.11
C ARG A 68 -19.48 20.39 53.87
N PRO A 69 -20.24 19.35 53.50
CA PRO A 69 -21.67 19.49 53.26
C PRO A 69 -22.40 19.85 54.55
N TYR A 70 -23.42 20.69 54.41
CA TYR A 70 -24.37 21.00 55.49
C TYR A 70 -25.53 20.01 55.40
N LYS A 71 -25.97 19.44 56.53
CA LYS A 71 -27.10 18.51 56.59
C LYS A 71 -28.06 18.92 57.69
N GLU A 72 -29.36 18.91 57.40
CA GLU A 72 -30.41 19.25 58.36
C GLU A 72 -31.69 18.44 58.10
N ARG A 73 -32.37 18.02 59.17
CA ARG A 73 -33.70 17.40 59.12
C ARG A 73 -34.76 18.48 59.26
N VAL A 74 -35.75 18.50 58.36
CA VAL A 74 -36.80 19.54 58.33
C VAL A 74 -38.18 18.87 58.35
N GLU A 75 -39.03 19.34 59.27
CA GLU A 75 -40.41 18.88 59.44
C GLU A 75 -41.40 20.03 59.16
N PHE A 76 -42.48 19.72 58.44
CA PHE A 76 -43.58 20.62 58.12
C PHE A 76 -44.82 20.22 58.93
N SER A 77 -45.42 21.20 59.59
CA SER A 77 -46.49 21.00 60.56
C SER A 77 -47.88 21.03 59.90
N GLU A 78 -48.06 21.85 58.85
CA GLU A 78 -49.34 22.01 58.14
C GLU A 78 -49.18 22.23 56.61
N PRO A 79 -50.20 21.92 55.78
CA PRO A 79 -50.19 22.21 54.35
C PRO A 79 -50.06 23.73 54.07
N GLY A 80 -48.95 24.14 53.45
CA GLY A 80 -48.66 25.55 53.14
C GLY A 80 -47.59 26.18 54.04
N ASP A 81 -47.05 25.44 55.01
CA ASP A 81 -45.92 25.87 55.84
C ASP A 81 -44.72 26.32 55.01
N VAL A 82 -44.10 27.41 55.43
CA VAL A 82 -42.81 27.89 54.91
C VAL A 82 -41.75 27.67 55.99
N ARG A 83 -40.65 27.02 55.63
CA ARG A 83 -39.47 26.83 56.50
C ARG A 83 -38.26 27.45 55.83
N GLU A 84 -37.38 28.04 56.63
CA GLU A 84 -36.15 28.66 56.16
C GLU A 84 -34.96 28.01 56.87
N ILE A 85 -33.95 27.60 56.11
CA ILE A 85 -32.69 27.05 56.62
C ILE A 85 -31.52 27.89 56.13
N THR A 86 -30.50 28.02 56.97
CA THR A 86 -29.26 28.75 56.67
C THR A 86 -28.09 27.80 56.76
N ALA A 87 -27.59 27.39 55.59
CA ALA A 87 -26.45 26.50 55.44
C ALA A 87 -25.14 27.30 55.37
N ILE A 88 -24.33 27.23 56.42
CA ILE A 88 -22.97 27.79 56.43
C ILE A 88 -21.98 26.68 56.07
N LEU A 89 -21.37 26.77 54.89
CA LEU A 89 -20.46 25.77 54.34
C LEU A 89 -19.01 26.14 54.67
N ARG A 90 -18.32 25.23 55.38
CA ARG A 90 -16.91 25.40 55.75
C ARG A 90 -15.99 24.80 54.68
N LYS A 91 -15.00 25.57 54.22
CA LYS A 91 -14.01 25.09 53.25
C LYS A 91 -13.04 24.09 53.91
N ILE A 92 -12.84 22.94 53.29
CA ILE A 92 -11.91 21.88 53.71
C ILE A 92 -10.52 22.16 53.13
N THR A 93 -10.46 22.55 51.86
CA THR A 93 -9.19 22.91 51.20
C THR A 93 -9.41 23.96 50.10
N ASP A 94 -8.35 24.71 49.79
CA ASP A 94 -8.32 25.79 48.81
C ASP A 94 -7.17 25.58 47.81
N PRO A 95 -7.41 24.85 46.70
CA PRO A 95 -6.38 24.56 45.71
C PRO A 95 -5.84 25.82 45.02
N VAL A 96 -6.67 26.86 44.87
CA VAL A 96 -6.27 28.12 44.25
C VAL A 96 -5.22 28.81 45.12
N ARG A 97 -5.51 29.02 46.41
CA ARG A 97 -4.57 29.70 47.31
C ARG A 97 -3.30 28.91 47.61
N LYS A 98 -3.39 27.59 47.67
CA LYS A 98 -2.26 26.73 48.05
C LYS A 98 -1.32 26.42 46.88
N TYR A 99 -1.89 26.19 45.69
CA TYR A 99 -1.17 25.59 44.57
C TYR A 99 -1.37 26.31 43.23
N ASN A 100 -2.10 27.43 43.22
CA ASN A 100 -2.49 28.11 41.97
C ASN A 100 -3.22 27.18 41.00
N LEU A 101 -4.06 26.29 41.56
CA LEU A 101 -4.82 25.30 40.81
C LEU A 101 -6.26 25.75 40.56
N TYR A 102 -6.61 25.93 39.29
CA TYR A 102 -7.95 26.33 38.86
C TYR A 102 -8.63 25.21 38.10
N SER A 103 -9.90 24.95 38.41
CA SER A 103 -10.67 23.84 37.84
C SER A 103 -11.47 24.23 36.60
N PHE A 104 -11.54 23.33 35.63
CA PHE A 104 -12.42 23.44 34.47
C PHE A 104 -12.88 22.07 33.99
N ASP A 105 -13.88 22.08 33.11
CA ASP A 105 -14.40 20.90 32.41
C ASP A 105 -13.97 20.92 30.95
N ALA A 106 -13.40 19.82 30.47
CA ALA A 106 -12.91 19.72 29.10
C ALA A 106 -14.00 19.35 28.08
N HIS A 107 -15.19 18.90 28.49
CA HIS A 107 -16.33 18.66 27.60
C HIS A 107 -17.65 18.52 28.38
N SER A 108 -18.61 19.41 28.08
CA SER A 108 -19.94 19.45 28.71
C SER A 108 -21.00 20.01 27.77
N HIS A 109 -22.29 19.85 28.09
CA HIS A 109 -23.41 20.41 27.34
C HIS A 109 -24.40 21.10 28.27
N VAL A 110 -24.88 22.26 27.83
CA VAL A 110 -25.88 23.02 28.59
C VAL A 110 -27.29 22.46 28.35
N SER A 111 -27.70 22.24 27.09
CA SER A 111 -29.03 21.71 26.78
C SER A 111 -29.03 20.78 25.57
N ARG A 112 -29.80 19.68 25.62
CA ARG A 112 -30.01 18.73 24.51
C ARG A 112 -31.48 18.40 24.22
N ARG A 113 -32.47 18.97 24.94
CA ARG A 113 -33.90 18.65 24.75
C ARG A 113 -34.48 19.11 23.40
N LYS A 114 -35.31 18.26 22.78
CA LYS A 114 -36.03 18.56 21.54
C LYS A 114 -37.18 19.52 21.80
N TYR A 115 -36.98 20.80 21.50
CA TYR A 115 -38.05 21.78 21.30
C TYR A 115 -39.00 22.01 22.50
N ASP A 116 -38.52 21.85 23.74
CA ASP A 116 -39.28 22.18 24.94
C ASP A 116 -38.60 23.34 25.69
N ARG A 117 -39.00 24.58 25.35
CA ARG A 117 -38.40 25.81 25.88
C ARG A 117 -38.54 25.94 27.39
N GLU A 118 -39.56 25.32 27.99
CA GLU A 118 -39.80 25.35 29.43
C GLU A 118 -38.86 24.41 30.20
N LYS A 119 -38.20 23.48 29.50
CA LYS A 119 -37.30 22.48 30.10
C LYS A 119 -35.83 22.64 29.69
N THR A 120 -35.49 23.67 28.93
CA THR A 120 -34.11 23.99 28.52
C THR A 120 -33.41 24.78 29.63
N VAL A 121 -32.20 24.36 30.01
CA VAL A 121 -31.31 25.13 30.88
C VAL A 121 -30.62 26.24 30.07
N ASP A 122 -30.58 27.46 30.60
CA ASP A 122 -29.87 28.59 29.99
C ASP A 122 -28.43 28.74 30.53
N LEU A 123 -27.66 29.67 29.95
CA LEU A 123 -26.26 29.86 30.33
C LEU A 123 -26.09 30.45 31.75
N GLU A 124 -27.06 31.21 32.27
CA GLU A 124 -27.00 31.75 33.64
C GLU A 124 -27.19 30.63 34.65
N GLN A 125 -28.19 29.77 34.43
CA GLN A 125 -28.40 28.56 35.23
C GLN A 125 -27.21 27.60 35.15
N ALA A 126 -26.60 27.44 33.98
CA ALA A 126 -25.38 26.64 33.82
C ALA A 126 -24.21 27.19 34.65
N ALA A 127 -24.05 28.52 34.71
CA ALA A 127 -23.04 29.14 35.57
C ALA A 127 -23.30 28.85 37.06
N VAL A 128 -24.57 28.91 37.51
CA VAL A 128 -24.95 28.56 38.88
C VAL A 128 -24.62 27.11 39.20
N ILE A 129 -24.93 26.18 38.29
CA ILE A 129 -24.60 24.75 38.43
C ILE A 129 -23.08 24.56 38.57
N ALA A 130 -22.29 25.14 37.67
CA ALA A 130 -20.85 25.00 37.69
C ALA A 130 -20.20 25.60 38.95
N LYS A 131 -20.63 26.79 39.39
CA LYS A 131 -20.18 27.42 40.64
C LYS A 131 -20.56 26.55 41.86
N ALA A 132 -21.79 26.02 41.88
CA ALA A 132 -22.27 25.12 42.95
C ALA A 132 -21.53 23.78 43.00
N GLU A 133 -21.02 23.30 41.86
CA GLU A 133 -20.18 22.10 41.80
C GLU A 133 -18.69 22.42 42.03
N GLY A 134 -18.35 23.71 42.21
CA GLY A 134 -17.00 24.18 42.52
C GLY A 134 -16.04 24.18 41.34
N PHE A 135 -16.52 24.51 40.14
CA PHE A 135 -15.68 24.81 38.98
C PHE A 135 -15.21 26.27 39.03
N ASN A 136 -14.00 26.54 38.55
CA ASN A 136 -13.52 27.89 38.28
C ASN A 136 -13.83 28.30 36.83
N CYS A 137 -13.84 27.36 35.89
CA CYS A 137 -14.15 27.67 34.50
C CYS A 137 -15.16 26.68 33.96
N LEU A 138 -16.26 27.19 33.41
CA LEU A 138 -17.20 26.40 32.63
C LEU A 138 -17.07 26.77 31.17
N ILE A 139 -16.60 25.81 30.37
CA ILE A 139 -16.78 25.87 28.93
C ILE A 139 -18.10 25.17 28.62
N ALA A 140 -19.12 25.97 28.38
CA ALA A 140 -20.38 25.46 27.89
C ALA A 140 -20.09 24.76 26.54
N GLY A 141 -20.65 23.57 26.21
CA GLY A 141 -20.60 22.93 24.87
C GLY A 141 -21.91 22.96 24.05
N ALA A 142 -21.80 23.03 22.72
CA ALA A 142 -22.90 23.36 21.81
C ALA A 142 -24.02 22.29 21.79
N PRO A 143 -25.25 22.66 21.36
CA PRO A 143 -25.73 23.99 20.97
C PRO A 143 -26.65 24.64 22.02
N TYR A 144 -26.37 25.89 22.39
CA TYR A 144 -26.90 26.58 23.59
C TYR A 144 -28.22 27.30 23.38
N ASP A 145 -29.04 27.31 24.44
CA ASP A 145 -30.44 27.71 24.46
C ASP A 145 -31.31 27.00 23.40
N TYR A 146 -32.62 26.97 23.63
CA TYR A 146 -33.60 26.34 22.73
C TYR A 146 -33.40 26.73 21.26
N ASP A 147 -32.99 27.98 21.07
CA ASP A 147 -33.10 28.76 19.88
C ASP A 147 -31.85 28.51 18.99
N ASN A 148 -30.63 28.51 19.55
CA ASN A 148 -29.45 28.06 18.80
C ASN A 148 -29.31 26.53 18.75
N HIS A 149 -29.89 25.80 19.70
CA HIS A 149 -30.08 24.36 19.55
C HIS A 149 -30.92 24.03 18.31
N ARG A 150 -31.96 24.83 18.04
CA ARG A 150 -32.71 24.74 16.79
C ARG A 150 -31.86 25.15 15.58
N GLU A 151 -31.07 26.22 15.64
CA GLU A 151 -30.18 26.61 14.53
C GLU A 151 -29.19 25.50 14.18
N ALA A 152 -28.41 25.02 15.15
CA ALA A 152 -27.39 23.98 14.94
C ALA A 152 -27.97 22.64 14.47
N ARG A 153 -29.22 22.32 14.84
CA ARG A 153 -29.88 21.11 14.34
C ARG A 153 -30.48 21.27 12.95
N THR A 154 -30.99 22.47 12.61
CA THR A 154 -31.70 22.74 11.35
C THR A 154 -30.80 23.30 10.26
N GLY A 155 -29.61 23.81 10.58
CA GLY A 155 -28.70 24.49 9.67
C GLY A 155 -29.17 25.88 9.23
N ILE A 156 -30.21 26.42 9.87
CA ILE A 156 -30.78 27.74 9.54
C ILE A 156 -30.27 28.75 10.57
N ILE A 157 -29.17 29.42 10.23
CA ILE A 157 -28.51 30.39 11.09
C ILE A 157 -29.30 31.71 11.15
N ARG A 158 -29.61 32.22 12.36
CA ARG A 158 -30.29 33.53 12.51
C ARG A 158 -29.30 34.70 12.56
N SER A 159 -28.06 34.47 12.98
CA SER A 159 -27.00 35.49 13.08
C SER A 159 -25.64 34.96 12.62
N LYS A 160 -24.93 35.74 11.79
CA LYS A 160 -23.56 35.41 11.34
C LYS A 160 -22.46 35.81 12.34
N LEU A 161 -22.81 36.30 13.52
CA LEU A 161 -21.81 36.62 14.55
C LEU A 161 -21.30 35.32 15.22
N PRO A 162 -20.00 35.18 15.54
CA PRO A 162 -19.51 34.09 16.39
C PRO A 162 -20.24 34.04 17.75
N TYR A 163 -20.49 32.85 18.29
CA TYR A 163 -21.29 32.69 19.53
C TYR A 163 -20.74 33.48 20.71
N ARG A 164 -19.41 33.50 20.91
CA ARG A 164 -18.76 34.32 21.93
C ARG A 164 -19.10 35.81 21.83
N LYS A 165 -19.26 36.33 20.60
CA LYS A 165 -19.69 37.73 20.37
C LYS A 165 -21.18 37.91 20.60
N GLN A 166 -22.02 36.94 20.27
CA GLN A 166 -23.46 36.99 20.52
C GLN A 166 -23.78 37.05 22.01
N TYR A 167 -23.02 36.31 22.82
CA TYR A 167 -23.21 36.23 24.26
C TYR A 167 -22.25 37.10 25.08
N ALA A 168 -21.49 38.01 24.46
CA ALA A 168 -20.42 38.75 25.13
C ALA A 168 -20.88 39.47 26.41
N ASP A 169 -22.04 40.13 26.37
CA ASP A 169 -22.60 40.84 27.54
C ASP A 169 -23.02 39.87 28.66
N LEU A 170 -23.55 38.70 28.30
CA LEU A 170 -23.93 37.66 29.24
C LEU A 170 -22.70 37.01 29.88
N LEU A 171 -21.73 36.59 29.07
CA LEU A 171 -20.47 35.99 29.54
C LEU A 171 -19.73 36.93 30.50
N LYS A 172 -19.71 38.23 30.19
CA LYS A 172 -19.14 39.26 31.06
C LYS A 172 -19.93 39.43 32.37
N ARG A 173 -21.25 39.26 32.35
CA ARG A 173 -22.11 39.40 33.55
C ARG A 173 -21.97 38.23 34.51
N VAL A 174 -21.86 37.01 34.02
CA VAL A 174 -21.82 35.79 34.85
C VAL A 174 -20.40 35.42 35.32
N SER A 175 -19.38 35.93 34.62
CA SER A 175 -17.97 35.75 34.97
C SER A 175 -17.51 36.78 36.02
N ASP A 176 -16.55 36.39 36.84
CA ASP A 176 -15.92 37.20 37.89
C ASP A 176 -14.46 36.76 38.10
N ASP A 177 -13.76 37.36 39.06
CA ASP A 177 -12.33 37.10 39.32
C ASP A 177 -12.02 35.65 39.76
N MET A 178 -13.04 34.84 40.08
CA MET A 178 -12.90 33.45 40.52
C MET A 178 -13.66 32.45 39.63
N PHE A 179 -14.45 32.95 38.67
CA PHE A 179 -15.22 32.15 37.73
C PHE A 179 -15.21 32.71 36.31
N ILE A 180 -14.81 31.90 35.33
CA ILE A 180 -14.92 32.21 33.91
C ILE A 180 -16.01 31.34 33.30
N MET A 181 -16.96 31.97 32.60
CA MET A 181 -17.81 31.27 31.66
C MET A 181 -17.41 31.61 30.24
N ASP A 182 -17.28 30.58 29.42
CA ASP A 182 -17.02 30.75 28.01
C ASP A 182 -17.82 29.72 27.18
N VAL A 183 -17.93 30.01 25.89
CA VAL A 183 -18.64 29.19 24.92
C VAL A 183 -17.62 28.39 24.14
N GLY A 184 -17.68 27.07 24.29
CA GLY A 184 -16.94 26.10 23.49
C GLY A 184 -17.66 25.71 22.21
N ASN A 185 -17.09 24.73 21.53
CA ASN A 185 -17.63 24.16 20.32
C ASN A 185 -17.33 22.67 20.24
N GLU A 186 -17.99 21.96 19.34
CA GLU A 186 -17.67 20.57 19.07
C GLU A 186 -17.56 20.30 17.59
N TYR A 187 -16.60 19.44 17.25
CA TYR A 187 -16.71 18.63 16.06
C TYR A 187 -17.65 17.47 16.41
N CYS A 188 -18.90 17.54 15.93
CA CYS A 188 -19.97 16.60 16.28
C CYS A 188 -19.55 15.14 16.11
N LYS A 189 -20.05 14.27 16.99
CA LYS A 189 -19.80 12.82 16.98
C LYS A 189 -20.12 12.21 15.61
N TYR A 190 -19.19 11.42 15.06
CA TYR A 190 -19.32 10.73 13.76
C TYR A 190 -18.25 9.63 13.64
N ARG A 191 -18.15 8.98 12.47
CA ARG A 191 -17.25 7.82 12.26
C ARG A 191 -15.77 8.00 12.62
N TYR A 192 -15.20 9.19 12.47
CA TYR A 192 -13.76 9.39 12.70
C TYR A 192 -13.38 9.85 14.10
N GLY A 193 -14.31 10.44 14.84
CA GLY A 193 -14.07 10.84 16.22
C GLY A 193 -14.92 11.99 16.69
N HIS A 194 -14.60 12.48 17.89
CA HIS A 194 -15.30 13.58 18.54
C HIS A 194 -14.32 14.48 19.29
N VAL A 195 -14.31 15.76 18.93
CA VAL A 195 -13.38 16.75 19.48
C VAL A 195 -14.16 17.92 20.04
N PHE A 196 -13.83 18.30 21.27
CA PHE A 196 -14.31 19.52 21.89
C PHE A 196 -13.28 20.64 21.76
N LEU A 197 -13.75 21.85 21.47
CA LEU A 197 -12.95 23.04 21.27
C LEU A 197 -13.31 24.09 22.32
N PHE A 198 -12.31 24.64 23.00
CA PHE A 198 -12.50 25.78 23.89
C PHE A 198 -11.47 26.86 23.66
N ASN A 199 -11.77 28.06 24.14
CA ASN A 199 -11.05 29.28 23.74
C ASN A 199 -11.03 29.46 22.20
N TYR A 200 -12.22 29.34 21.59
CA TYR A 200 -12.46 29.33 20.16
C TYR A 200 -13.20 30.58 19.69
N ASP A 201 -12.59 31.36 18.79
CA ASP A 201 -13.11 32.67 18.36
C ASP A 201 -13.88 32.67 17.03
N GLN A 202 -14.01 31.53 16.33
CA GLN A 202 -14.60 31.49 14.98
C GLN A 202 -16.13 31.23 14.97
N MET A 203 -16.77 31.49 13.82
CA MET A 203 -18.22 31.27 13.57
C MET A 203 -18.66 29.82 13.83
N PRO A 204 -19.98 29.53 14.01
CA PRO A 204 -20.46 28.19 14.33
C PRO A 204 -20.04 27.18 13.26
N PRO A 205 -19.25 26.15 13.60
CA PRO A 205 -18.89 25.11 12.68
C PRO A 205 -19.89 23.96 12.63
N ALA A 206 -20.91 23.94 13.50
CA ALA A 206 -21.82 22.80 13.63
C ALA A 206 -22.39 22.35 12.28
N ASP A 207 -22.69 23.30 11.39
CA ASP A 207 -23.24 23.01 10.06
C ASP A 207 -22.14 22.67 9.02
N GLN A 208 -20.90 23.14 9.23
CA GLN A 208 -19.77 22.91 8.32
C GLN A 208 -18.99 21.61 8.62
N TYR A 209 -19.10 21.09 9.84
CA TYR A 209 -18.43 19.87 10.29
C TYR A 209 -19.40 18.69 10.43
N ARG A 210 -20.63 18.83 9.92
CA ARG A 210 -21.66 17.78 9.91
C ARG A 210 -21.87 17.24 8.52
N ASP A 211 -21.74 15.92 8.36
CA ASP A 211 -21.88 15.27 7.06
C ASP A 211 -23.37 15.00 6.83
N PRO A 212 -24.04 15.73 5.92
CA PRO A 212 -25.48 15.62 5.73
C PRO A 212 -25.88 14.27 5.11
N ILE A 213 -24.93 13.53 4.54
CA ILE A 213 -25.13 12.23 3.90
C ILE A 213 -24.87 11.09 4.89
N TYR A 214 -23.81 11.19 5.68
CA TYR A 214 -23.41 10.14 6.61
C TYR A 214 -24.22 10.16 7.93
N TYR A 215 -24.59 11.35 8.42
CA TYR A 215 -25.32 11.47 9.69
C TYR A 215 -26.69 10.75 9.69
N PRO A 216 -27.51 10.78 8.61
CA PRO A 216 -28.71 9.96 8.53
C PRO A 216 -28.44 8.45 8.40
N TYR A 217 -27.28 8.05 7.83
CA TYR A 217 -26.87 6.65 7.73
C TYR A 217 -26.48 6.08 9.10
N GLU A 218 -25.80 6.88 9.93
CA GLU A 218 -25.46 6.53 11.32
C GLU A 218 -26.70 6.39 12.21
N GLN A 219 -27.78 7.12 11.92
CA GLN A 219 -29.07 7.04 12.63
C GLN A 219 -30.03 6.00 12.05
N ALA A 220 -29.73 5.44 10.88
CA ALA A 220 -30.54 4.38 10.29
C ALA A 220 -30.08 3.05 10.86
N LYS A 221 -31.03 2.21 11.34
CA LYS A 221 -30.77 0.81 11.66
C LYS A 221 -29.93 0.20 10.54
N HIS A 222 -28.70 -0.19 10.85
CA HIS A 222 -27.74 -0.64 9.85
C HIS A 222 -28.41 -1.70 8.97
N ILE A 223 -28.61 -1.39 7.69
CA ILE A 223 -29.17 -2.34 6.73
C ILE A 223 -28.00 -3.22 6.30
N PRO A 224 -28.02 -4.54 6.54
CA PRO A 224 -26.99 -5.43 6.01
C PRO A 224 -26.96 -5.31 4.48
N ASN A 225 -25.76 -5.23 3.89
CA ASN A 225 -25.51 -5.11 2.43
C ASN A 225 -25.75 -3.74 1.77
N THR A 226 -25.76 -2.63 2.51
CA THR A 226 -25.66 -1.28 1.91
C THR A 226 -24.21 -0.82 1.81
N GLU A 227 -23.79 -0.33 0.64
CA GLU A 227 -22.49 0.31 0.46
C GLU A 227 -22.36 1.55 1.36
N GLU A 228 -21.18 1.70 1.97
CA GLU A 228 -20.87 2.86 2.82
C GLU A 228 -20.98 4.16 2.00
N PRO A 229 -21.76 5.17 2.45
CA PRO A 229 -21.90 6.42 1.71
C PRO A 229 -20.57 7.16 1.61
N LYS A 230 -20.36 7.85 0.48
CA LYS A 230 -19.19 8.72 0.31
C LYS A 230 -19.22 9.84 1.35
N PHE A 231 -18.16 9.92 2.12
CA PHE A 231 -17.95 10.99 3.10
C PHE A 231 -17.64 12.29 2.38
N THR A 232 -18.33 13.35 2.81
CA THR A 232 -18.28 14.66 2.17
C THR A 232 -17.63 15.72 3.04
N ASN A 233 -17.32 15.38 4.30
CA ASN A 233 -16.75 16.30 5.27
C ASN A 233 -15.23 16.40 5.26
N VAL A 234 -14.74 17.50 5.83
CA VAL A 234 -13.31 17.75 6.07
C VAL A 234 -12.87 16.99 7.33
N PRO A 235 -11.82 16.15 7.28
CA PRO A 235 -11.29 15.44 8.44
C PRO A 235 -10.94 16.35 9.63
N ILE A 236 -10.97 15.82 10.87
CA ILE A 236 -10.59 16.56 12.10
C ILE A 236 -9.22 17.23 11.92
N SER A 237 -8.23 16.48 11.44
CA SER A 237 -6.88 16.98 11.14
C SER A 237 -6.83 18.24 10.28
N ASN A 238 -7.81 18.46 9.41
CA ASN A 238 -7.86 19.60 8.50
C ASN A 238 -8.81 20.69 9.01
N ALA A 239 -9.97 20.29 9.51
CA ALA A 239 -11.00 21.20 9.99
C ALA A 239 -10.56 21.91 11.28
N VAL A 240 -10.09 21.15 12.27
CA VAL A 240 -9.63 21.71 13.54
C VAL A 240 -8.33 22.47 13.33
N TYR A 241 -7.34 21.90 12.63
CA TYR A 241 -6.06 22.59 12.43
C TYR A 241 -6.20 23.98 11.77
N ARG A 242 -7.08 24.12 10.77
CA ARG A 242 -7.29 25.39 10.05
C ARG A 242 -8.10 26.41 10.85
N SER A 243 -8.99 25.95 11.71
CA SER A 243 -9.92 26.83 12.44
C SER A 243 -9.46 27.15 13.86
N LYS A 244 -8.57 26.33 14.42
CA LYS A 244 -7.99 26.51 15.75
C LYS A 244 -7.05 27.71 15.75
N GLY A 245 -7.34 28.66 16.63
CA GLY A 245 -6.43 29.77 16.92
C GLY A 245 -5.25 29.34 17.77
N GLU A 246 -4.25 30.21 17.91
CA GLU A 246 -3.07 29.98 18.75
C GLU A 246 -3.44 29.61 20.19
N ASN A 247 -4.47 30.22 20.75
CA ASN A 247 -4.93 29.98 22.12
C ASN A 247 -6.09 28.97 22.22
N THR A 248 -6.59 28.45 21.09
CA THR A 248 -7.67 27.45 21.10
C THR A 248 -7.13 26.08 21.51
N VAL A 249 -7.85 25.39 22.39
CA VAL A 249 -7.54 24.00 22.78
C VAL A 249 -8.54 23.06 22.14
N ALA A 250 -8.03 21.98 21.54
CA ALA A 250 -8.79 20.87 21.00
C ALA A 250 -8.58 19.62 21.83
N VAL A 251 -9.67 19.02 22.30
CA VAL A 251 -9.67 17.85 23.20
C VAL A 251 -10.42 16.70 22.55
N TYR A 252 -9.79 15.53 22.45
CA TYR A 252 -10.50 14.29 22.13
C TYR A 252 -11.39 13.87 23.31
N ALA A 253 -12.70 13.97 23.13
CA ALA A 253 -13.71 13.66 24.14
C ALA A 253 -14.05 12.15 24.14
N HIS A 254 -14.26 11.59 25.33
CA HIS A 254 -14.54 10.17 25.60
C HIS A 254 -13.94 9.19 24.55
N PRO A 255 -12.61 9.03 24.48
CA PRO A 255 -11.91 8.44 23.34
C PRO A 255 -12.22 6.95 23.10
N THR A 256 -12.72 6.24 24.11
CA THR A 256 -13.11 4.81 23.99
C THR A 256 -14.61 4.56 23.96
N SER A 257 -15.41 5.60 23.81
CA SER A 257 -16.86 5.43 23.63
C SER A 257 -17.19 4.86 22.26
N TRP A 258 -18.17 3.97 22.22
CA TRP A 258 -18.92 3.54 21.05
C TRP A 258 -20.31 3.13 21.55
N TRP A 259 -21.36 3.12 20.73
CA TRP A 259 -22.69 2.74 21.22
C TRP A 259 -23.42 1.76 20.31
N TYR A 260 -24.39 1.06 20.91
CA TYR A 260 -25.34 0.20 20.21
C TYR A 260 -26.73 0.84 20.34
N GLU A 261 -27.50 0.86 19.26
CA GLU A 261 -28.90 1.29 19.31
C GLU A 261 -29.76 0.11 19.82
N ASN A 262 -29.72 -0.12 21.14
CA ASN A 262 -30.32 -1.23 21.92
C ASN A 262 -29.42 -2.46 22.10
N GLU A 263 -29.65 -3.19 23.21
CA GLU A 263 -28.88 -4.36 23.65
C GLU A 263 -28.79 -5.50 22.61
N ASP A 264 -29.58 -5.46 21.52
CA ASP A 264 -29.67 -6.53 20.53
C ASP A 264 -29.34 -6.19 19.06
N VAL A 265 -29.04 -4.93 18.66
CA VAL A 265 -28.75 -4.67 17.22
C VAL A 265 -27.78 -3.50 16.96
N THR A 266 -26.71 -3.83 16.22
CA THR A 266 -25.80 -2.98 15.40
C THR A 266 -24.97 -1.89 16.09
N PHE A 267 -23.65 -2.03 15.92
CA PHE A 267 -22.63 -1.05 16.26
C PHE A 267 -22.94 0.29 15.58
N VAL A 268 -23.02 1.36 16.37
CA VAL A 268 -23.20 2.74 15.89
C VAL A 268 -21.98 3.56 16.31
N THR A 269 -21.45 4.29 15.34
CA THR A 269 -20.06 4.72 15.35
C THR A 269 -19.85 6.11 15.95
N ASN A 270 -19.03 6.19 17.00
CA ASN A 270 -18.21 7.36 17.31
C ASN A 270 -17.02 6.92 18.15
N ILE A 271 -16.07 6.28 17.49
CA ILE A 271 -14.80 5.92 18.09
C ILE A 271 -13.78 6.92 17.57
N ALA A 272 -12.81 7.33 18.42
CA ALA A 272 -11.73 8.24 18.06
C ALA A 272 -10.74 7.57 17.08
N SER A 273 -11.25 7.13 15.92
CA SER A 273 -10.55 6.25 15.00
C SER A 273 -9.39 6.90 14.30
N THR A 274 -9.39 8.23 14.21
CA THR A 274 -8.28 9.00 13.64
C THR A 274 -7.36 9.59 14.70
N LEU A 275 -7.52 9.25 15.99
CA LEU A 275 -6.81 9.86 17.12
C LEU A 275 -5.30 9.95 16.93
N GLY A 276 -4.65 8.85 16.54
CA GLY A 276 -3.19 8.84 16.32
C GLY A 276 -2.76 9.79 15.20
N PHE A 277 -3.52 9.86 14.11
CA PHE A 277 -3.26 10.75 12.99
C PHE A 277 -3.48 12.22 13.38
N ASP A 278 -4.60 12.52 14.04
CA ASP A 278 -4.95 13.89 14.41
C ASP A 278 -3.96 14.51 15.41
N ILE A 279 -3.44 13.72 16.35
CA ILE A 279 -2.40 14.19 17.29
C ILE A 279 -1.09 14.46 16.55
N LEU A 280 -0.67 13.59 15.60
CA LEU A 280 0.53 13.83 14.78
C LEU A 280 0.40 15.11 13.93
N THR A 281 -0.81 15.49 13.54
CA THR A 281 -1.02 16.71 12.74
C THR A 281 -0.94 18.01 13.57
N GLY A 282 -1.00 17.92 14.90
CA GLY A 282 -1.15 19.05 15.82
C GLY A 282 -2.56 19.64 15.89
N ALA A 283 -3.55 18.98 15.27
CA ALA A 283 -4.94 19.40 15.32
C ALA A 283 -5.51 19.27 16.74
N VAL A 284 -5.17 18.19 17.45
CA VAL A 284 -5.63 17.92 18.82
C VAL A 284 -4.50 18.18 19.81
N ASP A 285 -4.83 18.85 20.92
CA ASP A 285 -3.88 19.16 21.99
C ASP A 285 -3.92 18.13 23.12
N ALA A 286 -5.10 17.68 23.52
CA ALA A 286 -5.28 16.85 24.71
C ALA A 286 -6.29 15.71 24.49
N VAL A 287 -6.26 14.72 25.37
CA VAL A 287 -7.18 13.58 25.36
C VAL A 287 -7.84 13.43 26.72
N VAL A 288 -9.11 13.06 26.74
CA VAL A 288 -9.80 12.75 27.99
C VAL A 288 -9.29 11.43 28.57
N VAL A 289 -8.87 11.46 29.83
CA VAL A 289 -8.35 10.31 30.59
C VAL A 289 -9.23 9.95 31.80
N MET A 290 -10.20 10.80 32.12
CA MET A 290 -11.18 10.64 33.19
C MET A 290 -12.53 11.20 32.73
N GLY A 291 -13.57 10.39 32.84
CA GLY A 291 -14.90 10.71 32.31
C GLY A 291 -15.89 9.71 32.90
N TYR A 292 -16.57 8.91 32.07
CA TYR A 292 -17.60 7.95 32.51
C TYR A 292 -17.28 7.07 33.75
N ARG A 293 -16.00 6.91 34.09
CA ARG A 293 -15.53 6.36 35.37
C ARG A 293 -14.41 7.23 35.93
N ALA A 294 -14.31 7.30 37.26
CA ALA A 294 -13.23 8.00 37.95
C ALA A 294 -11.84 7.43 37.58
N ASP A 295 -11.66 6.11 37.68
CA ASP A 295 -10.44 5.42 37.23
C ASP A 295 -10.72 4.63 35.93
N HIS A 296 -10.87 5.35 34.82
CA HIS A 296 -11.24 4.76 33.54
C HIS A 296 -10.04 4.08 32.84
N LYS A 297 -9.82 2.80 33.14
CA LYS A 297 -8.69 2.01 32.59
C LYS A 297 -8.47 2.20 31.09
N TYR A 298 -9.50 2.03 30.26
CA TYR A 298 -9.34 2.09 28.80
C TYR A 298 -8.96 3.48 28.25
N TYR A 299 -9.47 4.57 28.85
CA TYR A 299 -9.04 5.93 28.46
C TYR A 299 -7.56 6.12 28.77
N GLN A 300 -7.15 5.65 29.95
CA GLN A 300 -5.78 5.78 30.42
C GLN A 300 -4.82 4.87 29.66
N ASP A 301 -5.20 3.65 29.30
CA ASP A 301 -4.36 2.75 28.49
C ASP A 301 -4.07 3.37 27.12
N VAL A 302 -5.06 3.99 26.47
CA VAL A 302 -4.86 4.71 25.20
C VAL A 302 -3.90 5.89 25.39
N TRP A 303 -4.07 6.64 26.47
CA TRP A 303 -3.18 7.73 26.81
C TRP A 303 -1.75 7.25 27.09
N TYR A 304 -1.58 6.17 27.85
CA TYR A 304 -0.27 5.57 28.12
C TYR A 304 0.38 5.04 26.85
N ASP A 305 -0.36 4.42 25.92
CA ASP A 305 0.19 3.98 24.64
C ASP A 305 0.71 5.18 23.80
N LEU A 306 0.02 6.33 23.80
CA LEU A 306 0.53 7.55 23.17
C LEU A 306 1.86 8.00 23.81
N LEU A 307 1.89 8.10 25.15
CA LEU A 307 3.06 8.56 25.88
C LEU A 307 4.25 7.60 25.71
N ASP A 308 4.01 6.29 25.75
CA ASP A 308 5.00 5.23 25.55
C ASP A 308 5.57 5.26 24.12
N ASN A 309 4.78 5.65 23.13
CA ASN A 309 5.23 5.90 21.76
C ASN A 309 5.90 7.28 21.57
N GLY A 310 6.15 8.01 22.66
CA GLY A 310 6.94 9.24 22.68
C GLY A 310 6.16 10.50 22.31
N TYR A 311 4.82 10.46 22.30
CA TYR A 311 3.97 11.62 22.05
C TYR A 311 3.91 12.52 23.28
N PHE A 312 3.76 13.82 23.02
CA PHE A 312 3.32 14.79 24.02
C PHE A 312 1.83 15.04 23.84
N VAL A 313 1.03 14.50 24.75
CA VAL A 313 -0.42 14.69 24.77
C VAL A 313 -0.90 14.76 26.23
N PRO A 314 -1.35 15.93 26.69
CA PRO A 314 -1.92 16.09 28.02
C PRO A 314 -3.22 15.32 28.23
N GLY A 315 -3.38 14.78 29.44
CA GLY A 315 -4.61 14.14 29.90
C GLY A 315 -5.51 15.13 30.62
N VAL A 316 -6.79 15.19 30.23
CA VAL A 316 -7.82 16.03 30.84
C VAL A 316 -9.04 15.21 31.27
N ALA A 317 -9.94 15.81 32.03
CA ALA A 317 -11.18 15.20 32.49
C ALA A 317 -12.38 15.93 31.89
N GLU A 318 -13.43 15.15 31.62
CA GLU A 318 -14.71 15.67 31.16
C GLU A 318 -15.87 15.19 32.02
N THR A 319 -16.99 15.90 31.93
CA THR A 319 -18.25 15.40 32.49
C THR A 319 -19.21 14.82 31.44
N ASP A 320 -19.14 15.26 30.17
CA ASP A 320 -20.20 15.04 29.14
C ASP A 320 -21.61 15.36 29.72
N ALA A 321 -21.66 16.30 30.68
CA ALA A 321 -22.88 16.65 31.40
C ALA A 321 -23.92 17.19 30.43
N CYS A 322 -25.19 16.84 30.62
CA CYS A 322 -26.33 17.45 29.94
C CYS A 322 -27.23 18.07 31.00
N MET A 323 -27.03 19.36 31.27
CA MET A 323 -27.57 20.03 32.46
C MET A 323 -29.11 20.05 32.53
N ASP A 324 -29.78 19.87 31.39
CA ASP A 324 -31.22 19.84 31.28
C ASP A 324 -31.86 18.44 31.41
N ALA A 325 -31.12 17.38 31.77
CA ALA A 325 -31.69 16.05 31.96
C ALA A 325 -32.71 15.97 33.11
N ASP A 326 -33.77 15.15 33.01
CA ASP A 326 -34.88 15.07 34.00
C ASP A 326 -34.42 14.73 35.43
N LYS A 327 -33.26 14.10 35.58
CA LYS A 327 -32.63 13.76 36.87
C LYS A 327 -31.14 14.13 36.84
N PHE A 328 -30.86 15.37 36.43
CA PHE A 328 -29.50 15.86 36.30
C PHE A 328 -28.80 15.98 37.67
N GLU A 329 -27.61 15.39 37.74
CA GLU A 329 -26.58 15.67 38.72
C GLU A 329 -25.26 15.76 37.95
N MET A 330 -24.47 16.80 38.23
CA MET A 330 -23.19 17.00 37.56
C MET A 330 -22.21 15.88 37.95
N PRO A 331 -21.58 15.18 36.99
CA PRO A 331 -20.50 14.24 37.27
C PRO A 331 -19.32 14.93 37.98
N PRO A 332 -18.62 14.24 38.90
CA PRO A 332 -17.64 14.86 39.79
C PRO A 332 -16.25 15.08 39.16
N TYR A 333 -16.10 14.88 37.85
CA TYR A 333 -14.81 14.86 37.16
C TYR A 333 -14.35 16.27 36.81
N LYS A 334 -13.08 16.58 37.10
CA LYS A 334 -12.51 17.91 36.89
C LYS A 334 -11.09 17.86 36.40
N THR A 335 -10.72 18.83 35.58
CA THR A 335 -9.32 19.15 35.29
C THR A 335 -8.91 20.38 36.08
N TYR A 336 -7.80 20.30 36.79
CA TYR A 336 -7.13 21.42 37.41
C TYR A 336 -5.89 21.81 36.60
N VAL A 337 -5.67 23.11 36.39
CA VAL A 337 -4.50 23.66 35.70
C VAL A 337 -3.64 24.50 36.64
N TYR A 338 -2.31 24.43 36.47
CA TYR A 338 -1.36 25.29 37.18
C TYR A 338 -1.15 26.60 36.42
N ILE A 339 -1.70 27.71 36.94
CA ILE A 339 -1.63 29.03 36.31
C ILE A 339 -1.45 30.14 37.34
N ASP A 340 -0.60 31.12 37.02
CA ASP A 340 -0.36 32.27 37.91
C ASP A 340 -1.43 33.35 37.74
N ASN A 341 -1.98 33.49 36.52
CA ASN A 341 -3.05 34.43 36.20
C ASN A 341 -4.30 33.66 35.79
N PHE A 342 -5.46 34.06 36.33
CA PHE A 342 -6.72 33.41 36.01
C PHE A 342 -7.36 34.04 34.78
N THR A 343 -6.93 33.60 33.60
CA THR A 343 -7.52 33.98 32.32
C THR A 343 -7.79 32.74 31.47
N LEU A 344 -8.68 32.87 30.49
CA LEU A 344 -8.99 31.78 29.56
C LEU A 344 -7.76 31.37 28.72
N ASP A 345 -6.93 32.33 28.33
CA ASP A 345 -5.68 32.06 27.60
C ASP A 345 -4.67 31.32 28.46
N ASP A 346 -4.53 31.69 29.75
CA ASP A 346 -3.64 30.98 30.67
C ASP A 346 -4.10 29.53 30.92
N ILE A 347 -5.42 29.31 31.06
CA ILE A 347 -5.99 27.95 31.13
C ILE A 347 -5.63 27.16 29.87
N ALA A 348 -5.84 27.75 28.69
CA ALA A 348 -5.53 27.10 27.43
C ALA A 348 -4.03 26.75 27.29
N HIS A 349 -3.15 27.69 27.63
CA HIS A 349 -1.71 27.47 27.62
C HIS A 349 -1.27 26.40 28.61
N ALA A 350 -1.83 26.38 29.82
CA ALA A 350 -1.52 25.36 30.80
C ALA A 350 -1.93 23.96 30.34
N VAL A 351 -3.10 23.83 29.70
CA VAL A 351 -3.53 22.56 29.09
C VAL A 351 -2.56 22.13 28.01
N LYS A 352 -2.25 23.00 27.04
CA LYS A 352 -1.28 22.69 25.97
C LYS A 352 0.13 22.39 26.48
N ALA A 353 0.50 22.94 27.63
CA ALA A 353 1.79 22.70 28.28
C ALA A 353 1.77 21.45 29.18
N GLY A 354 0.66 20.71 29.29
CA GLY A 354 0.55 19.53 30.15
C GLY A 354 0.56 19.82 31.65
N ARG A 355 0.32 21.08 32.05
CA ARG A 355 0.30 21.52 33.44
C ARG A 355 -1.06 21.23 34.07
N CYS A 356 -1.46 19.96 34.05
CA CYS A 356 -2.79 19.52 34.46
C CYS A 356 -2.76 18.41 35.52
N MET A 357 -3.81 18.38 36.32
CA MET A 357 -4.20 17.24 37.17
C MET A 357 -5.68 16.98 36.96
N VAL A 358 -6.06 15.73 36.76
CA VAL A 358 -7.48 15.33 36.72
C VAL A 358 -7.90 14.75 38.05
N THR A 359 -9.14 14.96 38.47
CA THR A 359 -9.65 14.39 39.73
C THR A 359 -11.15 14.19 39.73
N SER A 360 -11.61 13.15 40.43
CA SER A 360 -13.00 12.97 40.83
C SER A 360 -13.25 13.31 42.31
N GLY A 361 -12.22 13.72 43.06
CA GLY A 361 -12.28 13.93 44.50
C GLY A 361 -10.98 14.52 45.06
N PRO A 362 -9.98 13.70 45.43
CA PRO A 362 -8.78 14.17 46.11
C PRO A 362 -7.96 15.19 45.27
N LEU A 363 -7.10 15.95 45.93
CA LEU A 363 -6.14 16.84 45.26
C LEU A 363 -4.75 16.22 45.28
N LEU A 364 -3.98 16.49 44.22
CA LEU A 364 -2.64 15.92 44.00
C LEU A 364 -1.72 16.97 43.38
N HIS A 365 -0.86 17.57 44.19
CA HIS A 365 0.27 18.37 43.72
C HIS A 365 1.47 17.45 43.48
N PHE A 366 2.01 17.45 42.27
CA PHE A 366 3.07 16.52 41.84
C PHE A 366 4.19 17.29 41.14
N THR A 367 5.43 17.08 41.55
CA THR A 367 6.62 17.61 40.88
C THR A 367 7.74 16.57 40.80
N VAL A 368 8.66 16.78 39.85
CA VAL A 368 9.92 16.02 39.78
C VAL A 368 11.07 17.01 39.66
N GLU A 369 12.01 16.97 40.59
CA GLU A 369 13.09 17.96 40.72
C GLU A 369 12.53 19.40 40.80
N GLY A 370 11.38 19.58 41.46
CA GLY A 370 10.66 20.85 41.53
C GLY A 370 9.94 21.28 40.25
N ASN A 371 10.01 20.49 39.17
CA ASN A 371 9.33 20.80 37.91
C ASN A 371 7.90 20.27 37.89
N LEU A 372 6.99 21.08 37.37
CA LEU A 372 5.58 20.76 37.21
C LEU A 372 5.34 19.76 36.06
N PRO A 373 4.17 19.08 36.04
CA PRO A 373 3.72 18.26 34.92
C PRO A 373 3.84 18.97 33.56
N GLY A 374 4.14 18.19 32.53
CA GLY A 374 4.42 18.67 31.17
C GLY A 374 5.88 19.05 30.92
N THR A 375 6.70 19.17 31.97
CA THR A 375 8.13 19.50 31.82
C THR A 375 8.93 18.32 31.27
N ARG A 376 9.89 18.61 30.38
CA ARG A 376 10.93 17.67 29.96
C ARG A 376 12.23 17.96 30.72
N ILE A 377 12.70 16.96 31.45
CA ILE A 377 13.97 16.95 32.16
C ILE A 377 14.93 16.01 31.42
N GLU A 378 16.21 16.38 31.34
CA GLU A 378 17.25 15.56 30.73
C GLU A 378 17.48 14.26 31.54
N ARG A 379 17.63 13.15 30.81
CA ARG A 379 17.93 11.82 31.36
C ARG A 379 19.45 11.67 31.52
N MET A 380 19.90 11.53 32.76
CA MET A 380 21.30 11.37 33.14
C MET A 380 21.52 9.98 33.77
N GLU A 381 22.46 9.21 33.22
CA GLU A 381 22.77 7.86 33.70
C GLU A 381 23.24 7.89 35.16
N GLY A 382 22.72 6.98 35.98
CA GLY A 382 23.03 6.88 37.41
C GLY A 382 22.49 8.02 38.29
N LYS A 383 21.81 9.04 37.73
CA LYS A 383 21.17 10.10 38.52
C LYS A 383 19.96 9.55 39.30
N GLU A 384 19.78 10.01 40.54
CA GLU A 384 18.51 9.87 41.24
C GLU A 384 17.65 11.12 41.02
N TYR A 385 16.37 10.92 40.69
CA TYR A 385 15.38 11.98 40.54
C TYR A 385 14.46 12.01 41.75
N HIS A 386 14.19 13.20 42.29
CA HIS A 386 13.30 13.40 43.43
C HIS A 386 11.89 13.71 42.96
N ILE A 387 10.95 12.83 43.33
CA ILE A 387 9.51 13.01 43.12
C ILE A 387 8.91 13.57 44.40
N GLU A 388 8.21 14.69 44.31
CA GLU A 388 7.48 15.29 45.43
C GLU A 388 5.98 15.23 45.18
N ILE A 389 5.25 14.73 46.18
CA ILE A 389 3.81 14.50 46.10
C ILE A 389 3.16 15.09 47.34
N THR A 390 2.24 16.02 47.14
CA THR A 390 1.32 16.47 48.19
C THR A 390 -0.10 16.06 47.81
N ALA A 391 -0.73 15.22 48.63
CA ALA A 391 -2.08 14.74 48.42
C ALA A 391 -3.01 15.25 49.53
N GLU A 392 -4.22 15.66 49.16
CA GLU A 392 -5.24 16.14 50.11
C GLU A 392 -6.59 15.49 49.85
N ALA A 393 -7.26 15.09 50.93
CA ALA A 393 -8.62 14.57 50.89
C ALA A 393 -9.64 15.70 50.67
N CYS A 394 -10.81 15.33 50.15
CA CYS A 394 -11.98 16.20 49.99
C CYS A 394 -13.14 15.69 50.87
N CYS A 395 -14.35 16.24 50.70
CA CYS A 395 -15.47 15.94 51.60
C CYS A 395 -15.94 14.48 51.63
N ASP A 396 -15.62 13.67 50.63
CA ASP A 396 -16.13 12.30 50.50
C ASP A 396 -15.42 11.28 51.40
N GLY A 397 -14.19 11.55 51.81
CA GLY A 397 -13.44 10.66 52.70
C GLY A 397 -11.93 10.87 52.69
N PRO A 398 -11.22 10.27 53.66
CA PRO A 398 -9.76 10.36 53.76
C PRO A 398 -9.05 9.58 52.63
N LEU A 399 -7.77 9.86 52.44
CA LEU A 399 -6.91 9.20 51.46
C LEU A 399 -6.76 7.69 51.76
N SER A 400 -6.53 6.89 50.71
CA SER A 400 -6.28 5.45 50.79
C SER A 400 -4.85 5.09 50.36
N LYS A 401 -4.47 5.43 49.13
CA LYS A 401 -3.14 5.12 48.58
C LYS A 401 -2.65 6.13 47.55
N ILE A 402 -1.35 6.16 47.32
CA ILE A 402 -0.68 6.87 46.23
C ILE A 402 0.07 5.86 45.37
N GLU A 403 -0.08 5.93 44.05
CA GLU A 403 0.65 5.11 43.09
C GLU A 403 1.55 6.00 42.23
N ILE A 404 2.81 5.61 42.08
CA ILE A 404 3.75 6.21 41.12
C ILE A 404 3.75 5.32 39.89
N ILE A 405 3.52 5.90 38.73
CA ILE A 405 3.47 5.21 37.44
C ILE A 405 4.68 5.66 36.61
N LEU A 406 5.43 4.68 36.09
CA LEU A 406 6.57 4.87 35.18
C LEU A 406 6.25 4.12 33.88
N ASN A 407 6.16 4.82 32.75
CA ASN A 407 5.85 4.25 31.42
C ASN A 407 4.62 3.31 31.47
N GLY A 408 3.48 3.84 31.91
CA GLY A 408 2.20 3.13 32.02
C GLY A 408 2.14 2.04 33.10
N LYS A 409 3.24 1.74 33.78
CA LYS A 409 3.33 0.65 34.78
C LYS A 409 3.50 1.19 36.19
N LYS A 410 2.86 0.52 37.15
CA LYS A 410 3.02 0.85 38.57
C LYS A 410 4.47 0.60 39.02
N TYR A 411 5.18 1.68 39.32
CA TYR A 411 6.54 1.65 39.87
C TYR A 411 6.53 1.43 41.38
N LYS A 412 5.65 2.15 42.09
CA LYS A 412 5.55 2.07 43.56
C LYS A 412 4.15 2.40 44.03
N GLU A 413 3.71 1.72 45.08
CA GLU A 413 2.48 2.02 45.81
C GLU A 413 2.83 2.43 47.24
N ILE A 414 2.14 3.46 47.75
CA ILE A 414 2.36 4.02 49.08
C ILE A 414 1.01 4.08 49.79
N PRO A 415 0.79 3.25 50.83
CA PRO A 415 -0.44 3.32 51.62
C PRO A 415 -0.48 4.62 52.44
N VAL A 416 -1.63 5.28 52.44
CA VAL A 416 -1.90 6.54 53.17
C VAL A 416 -3.29 6.53 53.82
N GLU A 417 -3.77 5.33 54.16
CA GLU A 417 -5.12 5.09 54.67
C GLU A 417 -5.48 5.99 55.86
N GLY A 418 -6.65 6.62 55.77
CA GLY A 418 -7.21 7.44 56.85
C GLY A 418 -6.56 8.83 57.00
N LYS A 419 -5.66 9.24 56.11
CA LYS A 419 -5.01 10.56 56.16
C LYS A 419 -5.82 11.61 55.39
N GLU A 420 -5.95 12.81 55.94
CA GLU A 420 -6.57 13.96 55.24
C GLU A 420 -5.56 14.74 54.38
N HIS A 421 -4.27 14.73 54.75
CA HIS A 421 -3.20 15.40 54.03
C HIS A 421 -1.90 14.59 54.15
N VAL A 422 -1.16 14.45 53.06
CA VAL A 422 0.12 13.74 53.02
C VAL A 422 1.12 14.43 52.10
N PHE A 423 2.35 14.59 52.59
CA PHE A 423 3.53 14.90 51.76
C PHE A 423 4.46 13.67 51.67
N LYS A 424 4.98 13.40 50.47
CA LYS A 424 6.01 12.38 50.21
C LYS A 424 7.08 12.92 49.28
N ASN A 425 8.34 12.67 49.62
CA ASN A 425 9.49 12.81 48.72
C ASN A 425 10.06 11.42 48.46
N ILE A 426 10.09 10.99 47.20
CA ILE A 426 10.48 9.64 46.78
C ILE A 426 11.62 9.75 45.77
N LYS A 427 12.65 8.93 45.94
CA LYS A 427 13.72 8.78 44.96
C LYS A 427 13.30 7.81 43.85
N LEU A 428 13.50 8.23 42.61
CA LEU A 428 13.38 7.43 41.40
C LEU A 428 14.77 7.25 40.79
N HIS A 429 15.19 6.00 40.62
CA HIS A 429 16.42 5.70 39.88
C HIS A 429 16.27 6.08 38.41
N ALA A 430 17.32 6.64 37.81
CA ALA A 430 17.33 6.99 36.40
C ALA A 430 16.85 5.81 35.53
N PRO A 431 15.82 6.01 34.69
CA PRO A 431 15.38 4.98 33.77
C PRO A 431 16.44 4.72 32.68
N GLU A 432 16.51 3.48 32.20
CA GLU A 432 17.46 3.08 31.15
C GLU A 432 17.16 3.70 29.78
N THR A 433 15.90 4.08 29.56
CA THR A 433 15.39 4.65 28.31
C THR A 433 14.61 5.94 28.58
N ASP A 434 14.34 6.70 27.52
CA ASP A 434 13.43 7.85 27.59
C ASP A 434 12.10 7.43 28.20
N SER A 435 11.68 8.14 29.23
CA SER A 435 10.56 7.72 30.07
C SER A 435 9.73 8.90 30.56
N TYR A 436 8.60 8.62 31.19
CA TYR A 436 7.82 9.60 31.92
C TYR A 436 7.32 9.02 33.25
N VAL A 437 7.09 9.92 34.20
CA VAL A 437 6.56 9.57 35.51
C VAL A 437 5.35 10.44 35.84
N LEU A 438 4.32 9.81 36.40
CA LEU A 438 3.13 10.47 36.92
C LEU A 438 2.69 9.81 38.23
N ALA A 439 1.75 10.43 38.93
CA ALA A 439 1.20 9.89 40.16
C ALA A 439 -0.33 9.79 40.09
N LYS A 440 -0.86 8.78 40.77
CA LYS A 440 -2.28 8.65 41.12
C LYS A 440 -2.45 8.72 42.63
N CYS A 441 -3.53 9.32 43.10
CA CYS A 441 -3.92 9.31 44.51
C CYS A 441 -5.38 8.96 44.63
N TYR A 442 -5.68 8.05 45.56
CA TYR A 442 -7.03 7.53 45.78
C TYR A 442 -7.50 7.91 47.19
N ASP A 443 -8.80 8.09 47.35
CA ASP A 443 -9.45 8.17 48.65
C ASP A 443 -10.17 6.86 49.01
N MET A 444 -10.75 6.79 50.20
CA MET A 444 -11.52 5.62 50.66
C MET A 444 -12.92 5.54 50.04
N ALA A 445 -13.40 6.61 49.41
CA ALA A 445 -14.68 6.66 48.70
C ALA A 445 -14.57 6.13 47.25
N GLY A 446 -13.36 5.79 46.81
CA GLY A 446 -13.09 5.29 45.46
C GLY A 446 -12.88 6.40 44.41
N ASN A 447 -12.73 7.65 44.84
CA ASN A 447 -12.30 8.73 43.96
C ASN A 447 -10.80 8.64 43.67
N VAL A 448 -10.38 9.23 42.57
CA VAL A 448 -8.97 9.28 42.16
C VAL A 448 -8.58 10.64 41.62
N ALA A 449 -7.34 11.05 41.89
CA ALA A 449 -6.63 12.14 41.22
C ALA A 449 -5.44 11.57 40.44
N ILE A 450 -5.17 12.11 39.25
CA ILE A 450 -4.08 11.68 38.37
C ILE A 450 -3.34 12.93 37.92
N SER A 451 -2.03 12.98 38.12
CA SER A 451 -1.19 14.05 37.57
C SER A 451 -0.93 13.80 36.08
N ASN A 452 -0.70 14.87 35.32
CA ASN A 452 0.00 14.72 34.05
C ASN A 452 1.47 14.31 34.28
N PRO A 453 2.15 13.77 33.25
CA PRO A 453 3.51 13.29 33.38
C PRO A 453 4.54 14.41 33.47
N VAL A 454 5.63 14.16 34.20
CA VAL A 454 6.93 14.80 33.96
C VAL A 454 7.79 13.83 33.14
N PHE A 455 8.42 14.33 32.09
CA PHE A 455 9.16 13.52 31.13
C PHE A 455 10.65 13.52 31.46
N ILE A 456 11.26 12.34 31.64
CA ILE A 456 12.69 12.16 31.85
C ILE A 456 13.27 11.57 30.57
N ARG A 457 13.69 12.43 29.64
CA ARG A 457 14.00 12.00 28.27
C ARG A 457 14.96 12.93 27.52
N ASN A 458 15.74 12.33 26.63
CA ASN A 458 16.73 13.01 25.79
C ASN A 458 16.23 13.26 24.36
N ASN A 459 15.36 12.42 23.81
CA ASN A 459 14.80 12.65 22.48
C ASN A 459 13.65 13.67 22.52
N PRO A 460 13.46 14.46 21.44
CA PRO A 460 12.27 15.30 21.30
C PRO A 460 10.99 14.46 21.24
N PHE A 461 9.85 15.11 21.51
CA PHE A 461 8.54 14.48 21.36
C PHE A 461 8.20 14.26 19.90
N VAL A 462 7.60 13.11 19.59
CA VAL A 462 7.39 12.65 18.21
C VAL A 462 6.44 13.57 17.43
N ASN A 463 5.37 14.03 18.07
CA ASN A 463 4.31 14.82 17.43
C ASN A 463 4.61 16.33 17.35
N ILE A 464 5.71 16.81 17.94
CA ILE A 464 6.06 18.24 17.86
C ILE A 464 6.78 18.51 16.54
N ASP A 465 6.15 19.31 15.67
CA ASP A 465 6.58 19.58 14.29
C ASP A 465 6.82 18.33 13.44
N TYR A 466 5.98 17.29 13.65
CA TYR A 466 6.07 16.04 12.90
C TYR A 466 5.89 16.28 11.40
N ARG A 467 6.75 15.64 10.60
CA ARG A 467 6.67 15.68 9.14
C ARG A 467 6.84 14.32 8.52
N SER A 468 6.05 14.09 7.48
CA SER A 468 6.08 12.89 6.66
C SER A 468 7.00 13.08 5.46
N LYS A 469 7.85 12.09 5.21
CA LYS A 469 8.55 11.99 3.94
C LYS A 469 7.63 11.35 2.91
N VAL A 470 7.34 12.05 1.83
CA VAL A 470 6.41 11.60 0.79
C VAL A 470 7.14 11.49 -0.53
N THR A 471 7.03 10.31 -1.14
CA THR A 471 7.58 10.00 -2.45
C THR A 471 6.42 9.57 -3.35
N ILE A 472 6.28 10.23 -4.50
CA ILE A 472 5.17 10.02 -5.43
C ILE A 472 5.76 9.79 -6.81
N ASP A 473 5.63 8.58 -7.33
CA ASP A 473 5.92 8.33 -8.74
C ASP A 473 4.71 8.82 -9.56
N VAL A 474 4.96 9.77 -10.47
CA VAL A 474 3.89 10.47 -11.20
C VAL A 474 3.96 10.07 -12.67
N TYR A 475 2.82 9.67 -13.21
CA TYR A 475 2.67 9.22 -14.59
C TYR A 475 1.61 10.04 -15.32
N LYS A 476 1.75 10.21 -16.63
CA LYS A 476 0.70 10.68 -17.55
C LYS A 476 0.51 9.57 -18.58
N GLY A 477 -0.66 8.94 -18.57
CA GLY A 477 -0.84 7.67 -19.26
C GLY A 477 0.14 6.61 -18.73
N LYS A 478 1.01 6.09 -19.60
CA LYS A 478 2.02 5.04 -19.31
C LYS A 478 3.44 5.57 -19.07
N TYR A 479 3.67 6.88 -19.20
CA TYR A 479 5.00 7.49 -19.09
C TYR A 479 5.18 8.27 -17.79
N PRO A 480 6.39 8.33 -17.21
CA PRO A 480 6.70 9.26 -16.14
C PRO A 480 6.36 10.68 -16.59
N ALA A 481 5.58 11.41 -15.80
CA ALA A 481 5.13 12.75 -16.12
C ALA A 481 6.14 13.78 -15.65
N THR A 482 6.35 14.83 -16.44
CA THR A 482 6.97 16.07 -15.98
C THR A 482 5.90 17.08 -15.60
N GLY A 483 6.18 17.89 -14.60
CA GLY A 483 5.19 18.85 -14.13
C GLY A 483 5.73 19.70 -13.00
N SER A 484 4.82 20.31 -12.26
CA SER A 484 5.16 21.06 -11.07
C SER A 484 4.30 20.62 -9.90
N TYR A 485 4.82 20.78 -8.69
CA TYR A 485 4.04 20.56 -7.49
C TYR A 485 4.29 21.68 -6.48
N TYR A 486 3.33 21.89 -5.60
CA TYR A 486 3.47 22.80 -4.46
C TYR A 486 2.69 22.23 -3.27
N ILE A 487 3.06 22.67 -2.07
CA ILE A 487 2.51 22.19 -0.82
C ILE A 487 1.70 23.33 -0.19
N GLY A 488 0.48 23.03 0.24
CA GLY A 488 -0.42 24.04 0.82
C GLY A 488 -1.00 25.00 -0.22
N ALA A 489 -1.69 26.05 0.26
CA ALA A 489 -2.36 27.03 -0.61
C ALA A 489 -1.39 28.04 -1.23
N ASP A 490 -0.34 28.42 -0.50
CA ASP A 490 0.62 29.48 -0.87
C ASP A 490 2.04 28.94 -1.15
N GLY A 491 2.14 27.64 -1.43
CA GLY A 491 3.42 26.97 -1.63
C GLY A 491 4.16 27.41 -2.90
N THR A 492 5.48 27.50 -2.80
CA THR A 492 6.34 27.69 -3.98
C THR A 492 6.23 26.48 -4.90
N GLU A 493 6.05 26.76 -6.20
CA GLU A 493 5.94 25.74 -7.22
C GLU A 493 7.31 25.17 -7.61
N ILE A 494 7.46 23.85 -7.51
CA ILE A 494 8.71 23.12 -7.72
C ILE A 494 8.53 22.16 -8.91
N HIS A 495 9.45 22.19 -9.86
CA HIS A 495 9.42 21.28 -11.01
C HIS A 495 9.85 19.86 -10.64
N PHE A 496 9.27 18.85 -11.30
CA PHE A 496 9.64 17.46 -11.14
C PHE A 496 9.65 16.71 -12.47
N ASP A 497 10.39 15.60 -12.53
CA ASP A 497 10.45 14.67 -13.66
C ASP A 497 10.22 13.24 -13.18
N GLY A 498 9.05 12.70 -13.49
CA GLY A 498 8.61 11.34 -13.14
C GLY A 498 8.34 11.08 -11.67
N LYS A 499 8.89 11.91 -10.76
CA LYS A 499 8.87 11.65 -9.32
C LYS A 499 8.87 12.93 -8.49
N VAL A 500 7.93 13.02 -7.56
CA VAL A 500 7.90 14.05 -6.52
C VAL A 500 8.44 13.46 -5.23
N SER A 501 9.39 14.14 -4.60
CA SER A 501 9.88 13.80 -3.27
C SER A 501 9.86 15.05 -2.41
N CYS A 502 9.09 15.03 -1.32
CA CYS A 502 8.93 16.18 -0.44
C CYS A 502 8.75 15.76 1.03
N ILE A 503 8.85 16.74 1.92
CA ILE A 503 8.62 16.59 3.36
C ILE A 503 7.49 17.55 3.72
N ILE A 504 6.40 17.03 4.29
CA ILE A 504 5.18 17.80 4.57
C ILE A 504 4.65 17.52 5.98
N LYS A 505 3.88 18.44 6.55
CA LYS A 505 3.02 18.10 7.69
C LYS A 505 1.86 17.22 7.21
N PRO A 506 1.38 16.25 8.01
CA PRO A 506 0.36 15.32 7.54
C PRO A 506 -0.99 15.93 7.11
N HIS A 507 -1.34 17.12 7.60
CA HIS A 507 -2.55 17.84 7.22
C HIS A 507 -2.38 18.71 5.95
N GLU A 508 -1.15 18.87 5.45
CA GLU A 508 -0.89 19.65 4.24
C GLU A 508 -1.32 18.88 2.99
N THR A 509 -1.78 19.62 1.99
CA THR A 509 -2.15 19.07 0.69
C THR A 509 -0.98 19.23 -0.26
N ILE A 510 -0.57 18.13 -0.91
CA ILE A 510 0.36 18.18 -2.05
C ILE A 510 -0.49 18.38 -3.30
N THR A 511 -0.29 19.50 -3.98
CA THR A 511 -0.94 19.74 -5.26
C THR A 511 0.06 19.51 -6.38
N ILE A 512 -0.22 18.53 -7.24
CA ILE A 512 0.59 18.17 -8.39
C ILE A 512 -0.13 18.64 -9.65
N LYS A 513 0.59 19.35 -10.51
CA LYS A 513 0.15 19.79 -11.83
C LYS A 513 0.96 19.10 -12.92
N VAL A 514 0.25 18.54 -13.89
CA VAL A 514 0.83 17.96 -15.11
C VAL A 514 -0.02 18.43 -16.28
N GLY A 515 0.56 19.27 -17.16
CA GLY A 515 -0.21 19.96 -18.20
C GLY A 515 -1.33 20.82 -17.59
N ASN A 516 -2.56 20.68 -18.09
CA ASN A 516 -3.74 21.37 -17.56
C ASN A 516 -4.42 20.64 -16.39
N GLU A 517 -4.00 19.43 -16.07
CA GLU A 517 -4.59 18.66 -14.97
C GLU A 517 -3.90 18.98 -13.64
N THR A 518 -4.71 19.10 -12.60
CA THR A 518 -4.26 19.29 -11.22
C THR A 518 -4.86 18.20 -10.34
N LYS A 519 -4.01 17.52 -9.57
CA LYS A 519 -4.44 16.54 -8.56
C LYS A 519 -3.94 16.94 -7.19
N LYS A 520 -4.78 16.68 -6.19
CA LYS A 520 -4.49 16.94 -4.79
C LYS A 520 -4.31 15.62 -4.07
N ILE A 521 -3.25 15.52 -3.29
CA ILE A 521 -2.96 14.39 -2.42
C ILE A 521 -3.03 14.90 -0.98
N GLU A 522 -3.84 14.24 -0.17
CA GLU A 522 -3.93 14.45 1.26
C GLU A 522 -3.62 13.11 1.94
N LEU A 523 -2.66 13.10 2.87
CA LEU A 523 -2.21 11.86 3.49
C LEU A 523 -3.31 11.16 4.29
N PHE A 524 -4.28 11.90 4.81
CA PHE A 524 -5.46 11.34 5.49
C PHE A 524 -6.15 10.24 4.66
N TRP A 525 -6.23 10.42 3.33
CA TRP A 525 -6.90 9.47 2.42
C TRP A 525 -5.98 8.34 1.93
N HIS A 526 -4.76 8.24 2.45
CA HIS A 526 -3.89 7.14 2.09
C HIS A 526 -4.48 5.81 2.58
N LYS A 527 -4.62 4.85 1.65
CA LYS A 527 -5.35 3.60 1.89
C LYS A 527 -4.94 2.84 3.17
N PRO A 528 -3.65 2.62 3.49
CA PRO A 528 -3.27 1.93 4.72
C PRO A 528 -3.80 2.60 6.00
N LEU A 529 -3.86 3.94 6.03
CA LEU A 529 -4.44 4.68 7.15
C LEU A 529 -5.96 4.52 7.20
N GLN A 530 -6.64 4.60 6.06
CA GLN A 530 -8.09 4.39 5.97
C GLN A 530 -8.51 2.97 6.39
N ASP A 531 -7.69 1.97 6.10
CA ASP A 531 -7.93 0.59 6.54
C ASP A 531 -7.83 0.47 8.08
N ILE A 532 -6.84 1.12 8.72
CA ILE A 532 -6.74 1.20 10.19
C ILE A 532 -7.97 1.90 10.79
N PHE A 533 -8.34 3.06 10.26
CA PHE A 533 -9.48 3.82 10.77
C PHE A 533 -10.78 3.02 10.66
N ARG A 534 -10.98 2.33 9.52
CA ARG A 534 -12.13 1.47 9.26
C ARG A 534 -12.24 0.34 10.25
N ASN A 535 -11.14 -0.34 10.55
CA ASN A 535 -11.18 -1.46 11.51
C ASN A 535 -11.70 -1.00 12.88
N LEU A 536 -11.40 0.24 13.25
CA LEU A 536 -11.83 0.82 14.51
C LEU A 536 -13.31 1.27 14.45
N TYR A 537 -13.70 2.10 13.47
CA TYR A 537 -15.09 2.61 13.36
C TYR A 537 -16.12 1.60 12.86
N THR A 538 -15.71 0.42 12.42
CA THR A 538 -16.63 -0.70 12.14
C THR A 538 -16.69 -1.72 13.27
N GLY A 539 -15.90 -1.52 14.33
CA GLY A 539 -15.90 -2.41 15.50
C GLY A 539 -15.18 -3.74 15.28
N GLU A 540 -14.27 -3.87 14.30
CA GLU A 540 -13.63 -5.16 13.99
C GLU A 540 -12.89 -5.77 15.20
N PHE A 541 -12.29 -4.92 16.04
CA PHE A 541 -11.54 -5.32 17.23
C PHE A 541 -12.40 -6.05 18.28
N ASN A 542 -13.74 -5.97 18.20
CA ASN A 542 -14.67 -6.60 19.14
C ASN A 542 -15.67 -7.57 18.48
N ARG A 543 -15.34 -8.14 17.31
CA ARG A 543 -16.21 -9.14 16.66
C ARG A 543 -16.51 -10.38 17.50
N SER A 544 -15.63 -10.72 18.45
CA SER A 544 -15.82 -11.82 19.40
C SER A 544 -16.74 -11.46 20.58
N GLY A 545 -17.16 -10.20 20.71
CA GLY A 545 -17.97 -9.73 21.85
C GLY A 545 -17.23 -9.71 23.19
N THR A 546 -15.90 -9.68 23.17
CA THR A 546 -15.04 -9.72 24.37
C THR A 546 -15.20 -8.48 25.24
N TYR A 547 -15.39 -7.31 24.63
CA TYR A 547 -15.39 -6.01 25.29
C TYR A 547 -16.80 -5.42 25.40
N LYS A 548 -17.10 -4.73 26.50
CA LYS A 548 -18.38 -4.04 26.69
C LYS A 548 -18.37 -2.65 26.05
N PRO A 549 -19.54 -1.99 25.86
CA PRO A 549 -19.59 -0.59 25.47
C PRO A 549 -18.70 0.30 26.34
N GLY A 550 -17.83 1.10 25.70
CA GLY A 550 -16.84 1.95 26.38
C GLY A 550 -15.47 1.31 26.61
N GLU A 551 -15.27 0.03 26.26
CA GLU A 551 -14.05 -0.73 26.54
C GLU A 551 -13.19 -0.99 25.28
N VAL A 552 -12.55 0.04 24.70
CA VAL A 552 -11.62 -0.15 23.57
C VAL A 552 -10.21 -0.50 24.08
N PRO A 553 -9.62 -1.63 23.68
CA PRO A 553 -8.21 -1.88 23.98
C PRO A 553 -7.28 -0.91 23.21
N ALA A 554 -6.21 -0.43 23.85
CA ALA A 554 -5.32 0.59 23.28
C ALA A 554 -4.67 0.16 21.96
N GLU A 555 -4.33 -1.13 21.82
CA GLU A 555 -3.76 -1.70 20.60
C GLU A 555 -4.67 -1.56 19.37
N ALA A 556 -6.00 -1.41 19.55
CA ALA A 556 -6.92 -1.22 18.44
C ALA A 556 -6.73 0.14 17.73
N PHE A 557 -6.13 1.12 18.40
CA PHE A 557 -5.83 2.44 17.81
C PHE A 557 -4.59 2.44 16.91
N ARG A 558 -3.76 1.38 16.97
CA ARG A 558 -2.58 1.17 16.10
C ARG A 558 -1.67 2.41 15.99
N ILE A 559 -1.49 3.16 17.08
CA ILE A 559 -0.76 4.44 17.13
C ILE A 559 0.63 4.34 16.49
N ARG A 560 1.36 3.26 16.81
CA ARG A 560 2.69 3.01 16.26
C ARG A 560 2.68 2.79 14.74
N GLU A 561 1.73 2.01 14.23
CA GLU A 561 1.63 1.68 12.80
C GLU A 561 1.25 2.91 11.97
N ILE A 562 0.34 3.75 12.47
CA ILE A 562 -0.02 5.04 11.83
C ILE A 562 1.24 5.88 11.61
N ARG A 563 2.12 5.96 12.63
CA ARG A 563 3.40 6.66 12.51
C ARG A 563 4.34 6.00 11.51
N GLU A 564 4.51 4.68 11.58
CA GLU A 564 5.40 3.95 10.65
C GLU A 564 4.98 4.12 9.18
N ILE A 565 3.67 4.19 8.89
CA ILE A 565 3.14 4.51 7.56
C ILE A 565 3.51 5.95 7.15
N LEU A 566 3.35 6.91 8.08
CA LEU A 566 3.58 8.33 7.83
C LEU A 566 5.06 8.72 7.77
N ASP A 567 5.96 7.95 8.39
CA ASP A 567 7.40 8.21 8.38
C ASP A 567 7.96 8.11 6.95
N ASN A 568 7.38 7.27 6.09
CA ASN A 568 7.77 7.15 4.68
C ASN A 568 6.60 6.70 3.79
N VAL A 569 5.91 7.68 3.20
CA VAL A 569 4.77 7.45 2.32
C VAL A 569 5.23 7.29 0.88
N GLN A 570 4.85 6.17 0.24
CA GLN A 570 5.06 5.94 -1.18
C GLN A 570 3.74 5.85 -1.93
N LEU A 571 3.60 6.65 -2.98
CA LEU A 571 2.39 6.74 -3.78
C LEU A 571 2.72 6.65 -5.25
N THR A 572 1.72 6.26 -6.03
CA THR A 572 1.76 6.36 -7.48
C THR A 572 0.56 7.17 -7.95
N LEU A 573 0.80 8.20 -8.75
CA LEU A 573 -0.23 9.10 -9.24
C LEU A 573 -0.28 9.07 -10.77
N TYR A 574 -1.45 8.77 -11.33
CA TYR A 574 -1.67 8.77 -12.76
C TYR A 574 -2.51 9.98 -13.17
N PHE A 575 -1.96 10.87 -13.98
CA PHE A 575 -2.70 11.88 -14.73
C PHE A 575 -3.26 11.26 -15.99
N LYS A 576 -4.45 11.70 -16.40
CA LYS A 576 -4.99 11.24 -17.68
C LYS A 576 -4.08 11.81 -18.77
N ASP A 577 -3.89 11.04 -19.83
CA ASP A 577 -3.40 11.67 -21.04
C ASP A 577 -4.33 12.83 -21.37
N GLU A 578 -3.75 13.98 -21.74
CA GLU A 578 -4.54 14.95 -22.48
C GLU A 578 -4.92 14.20 -23.74
N ASP A 579 -6.18 13.76 -23.77
CA ASP A 579 -6.87 13.43 -25.00
C ASP A 579 -6.45 14.51 -25.99
N THR A 580 -5.68 14.09 -27.00
CA THR A 580 -5.61 14.82 -28.26
C THR A 580 -7.04 14.92 -28.77
N GLY A 581 -7.75 15.98 -28.39
CA GLY A 581 -9.05 16.39 -28.92
C GLY A 581 -10.07 15.27 -29.15
N GLY A 582 -10.69 14.77 -28.09
CA GLY A 582 -11.85 13.89 -28.18
C GLY A 582 -13.03 14.45 -27.39
N SER A 583 -13.90 15.24 -28.02
CA SER A 583 -15.29 15.44 -27.58
C SER A 583 -15.90 14.10 -27.17
N GLY A 584 -16.83 14.06 -26.20
CA GLY A 584 -17.53 12.86 -25.74
C GLY A 584 -18.13 12.00 -26.86
N VAL A 585 -17.29 11.18 -27.48
CA VAL A 585 -17.62 10.21 -28.51
C VAL A 585 -17.37 8.86 -27.87
N VAL A 586 -18.45 8.11 -27.69
CA VAL A 586 -18.38 6.67 -27.49
C VAL A 586 -17.48 6.13 -28.61
N TYR A 587 -16.29 5.64 -28.26
CA TYR A 587 -15.40 5.02 -29.25
C TYR A 587 -16.21 3.97 -30.01
N GLN A 588 -16.31 4.15 -31.33
CA GLN A 588 -16.98 3.18 -32.17
C GLN A 588 -16.25 1.85 -32.02
N ASN A 589 -16.99 0.78 -31.74
CA ASN A 589 -16.44 -0.55 -31.74
C ASN A 589 -15.99 -0.87 -33.18
N THR A 590 -14.69 -0.71 -33.43
CA THR A 590 -14.06 -0.92 -34.73
C THR A 590 -13.50 -2.33 -34.88
N TYR A 591 -13.85 -3.27 -33.98
CA TYR A 591 -13.42 -4.66 -34.12
C TYR A 591 -14.21 -5.35 -35.23
N ALA A 592 -13.49 -5.90 -36.21
CA ALA A 592 -14.07 -6.84 -37.16
C ALA A 592 -13.98 -8.25 -36.57
N GLU A 593 -15.11 -8.84 -36.19
CA GLU A 593 -15.14 -10.16 -35.55
C GLU A 593 -14.48 -11.24 -36.44
N ASN A 594 -13.75 -12.15 -35.81
CA ASN A 594 -13.01 -13.21 -36.47
C ASN A 594 -13.42 -14.56 -35.87
N LYS A 595 -13.91 -15.49 -36.71
CA LYS A 595 -14.40 -16.81 -36.29
C LYS A 595 -13.35 -17.63 -35.51
N MET A 596 -12.08 -17.52 -35.88
CA MET A 596 -11.00 -18.22 -35.18
C MET A 596 -10.80 -17.70 -33.75
N VAL A 597 -11.17 -16.43 -33.49
CA VAL A 597 -11.13 -15.84 -32.14
C VAL A 597 -12.33 -16.27 -31.30
N GLU A 598 -13.46 -16.62 -31.92
CA GLU A 598 -14.60 -17.22 -31.19
C GLU A 598 -14.26 -18.62 -30.66
N GLU A 599 -13.41 -19.35 -31.38
CA GLU A 599 -12.87 -20.65 -30.96
C GLU A 599 -11.75 -20.54 -29.89
N ASN A 600 -11.24 -19.33 -29.63
CA ASN A 600 -10.16 -19.13 -28.66
C ASN A 600 -10.67 -19.29 -27.21
N GLN A 601 -10.46 -20.48 -26.66
CA GLN A 601 -10.87 -20.86 -25.31
C GLN A 601 -10.17 -20.06 -24.20
N PHE A 602 -8.95 -19.56 -24.43
CA PHE A 602 -8.16 -18.86 -23.41
C PHE A 602 -8.81 -17.55 -22.95
N ARG A 603 -9.60 -16.90 -23.80
CA ARG A 603 -10.30 -15.64 -23.48
C ARG A 603 -11.36 -15.79 -22.39
N ASN A 604 -11.81 -17.03 -22.14
CA ASN A 604 -12.81 -17.37 -21.14
C ASN A 604 -12.21 -18.05 -19.91
N MET A 605 -10.88 -18.25 -19.87
CA MET A 605 -10.21 -18.87 -18.74
C MET A 605 -9.94 -17.84 -17.65
N SER A 606 -9.94 -18.30 -16.40
CA SER A 606 -9.51 -17.53 -15.23
C SER A 606 -8.26 -18.15 -14.63
N TYR A 607 -7.39 -17.32 -14.05
CA TYR A 607 -6.25 -17.82 -13.31
C TYR A 607 -6.70 -18.63 -12.10
N THR A 608 -6.15 -19.84 -11.96
CA THR A 608 -6.24 -20.64 -10.74
C THR A 608 -4.90 -20.54 -10.04
N GLU A 609 -4.91 -20.09 -8.78
CA GLU A 609 -3.69 -19.87 -8.02
C GLU A 609 -2.86 -21.15 -7.91
N LYS A 610 -1.63 -21.12 -8.45
CA LYS A 610 -0.67 -22.22 -8.41
C LYS A 610 0.65 -21.73 -7.84
N SER A 611 1.04 -22.23 -6.67
CA SER A 611 2.32 -21.90 -6.04
C SER A 611 3.49 -22.25 -6.96
N ILE A 612 4.50 -21.39 -6.98
CA ILE A 612 5.75 -21.64 -7.70
C ILE A 612 6.67 -22.39 -6.72
N PRO A 613 7.13 -23.62 -7.02
CA PRO A 613 8.01 -24.36 -6.14
C PRO A 613 9.34 -23.62 -5.97
N ALA A 614 10.02 -23.77 -4.84
CA ALA A 614 11.32 -23.16 -4.62
C ALA A 614 12.40 -23.85 -5.46
N TYR A 615 13.42 -23.10 -5.89
CA TYR A 615 14.44 -23.64 -6.82
C TYR A 615 15.14 -24.88 -6.28
N HIS A 616 15.48 -24.91 -4.99
CA HIS A 616 16.17 -26.04 -4.36
C HIS A 616 15.31 -27.32 -4.33
N GLU A 617 13.98 -27.21 -4.39
CA GLU A 617 13.05 -28.34 -4.42
C GLU A 617 13.03 -29.02 -5.79
N VAL A 618 13.33 -28.26 -6.85
CA VAL A 618 13.24 -28.73 -8.25
C VAL A 618 14.60 -28.87 -8.94
N ALA A 619 15.68 -28.33 -8.38
CA ALA A 619 17.01 -28.35 -9.00
C ALA A 619 17.48 -29.77 -9.32
N GLY A 620 17.16 -30.74 -8.45
CA GLY A 620 17.45 -32.16 -8.66
C GLY A 620 16.62 -32.82 -9.77
N MET A 621 15.58 -32.16 -10.28
CA MET A 621 14.73 -32.64 -11.39
C MET A 621 15.14 -32.04 -12.74
N LEU A 622 15.95 -30.97 -12.73
CA LEU A 622 16.43 -30.35 -13.96
C LEU A 622 17.53 -31.21 -14.61
N PRO A 623 17.68 -31.13 -15.95
CA PRO A 623 18.78 -31.79 -16.63
C PRO A 623 20.11 -31.30 -16.10
N GLU A 624 21.09 -32.20 -16.06
CA GLU A 624 22.43 -31.91 -15.59
C GLU A 624 23.44 -32.25 -16.68
N PRO A 625 23.80 -31.26 -17.52
CA PRO A 625 24.80 -31.45 -18.55
C PRO A 625 26.17 -31.75 -17.93
N ILE A 626 26.94 -32.57 -18.62
CA ILE A 626 28.30 -32.96 -18.26
C ILE A 626 29.20 -32.57 -19.43
N TRP A 627 30.30 -31.87 -19.13
CA TRP A 627 31.35 -31.59 -20.10
C TRP A 627 32.68 -31.44 -19.37
N GLU A 628 33.52 -32.46 -19.47
CA GLU A 628 34.79 -32.55 -18.76
C GLU A 628 35.73 -31.42 -19.16
N GLY A 629 36.37 -30.80 -18.16
CA GLY A 629 37.25 -29.64 -18.35
C GLY A 629 36.54 -28.31 -18.57
N HIS A 630 35.20 -28.28 -18.52
CA HIS A 630 34.38 -27.09 -18.82
C HIS A 630 33.45 -26.70 -17.66
N ASP A 631 33.91 -26.87 -16.42
CA ASP A 631 33.11 -26.64 -15.20
C ASP A 631 32.44 -25.25 -15.18
N ILE A 632 33.13 -24.22 -15.67
CA ILE A 632 32.59 -22.85 -15.72
C ILE A 632 31.37 -22.71 -16.63
N VAL A 633 31.28 -23.50 -17.71
CA VAL A 633 30.09 -23.56 -18.58
C VAL A 633 28.93 -24.21 -17.85
N ILE A 634 29.20 -25.27 -17.09
CA ILE A 634 28.20 -25.97 -16.28
C ILE A 634 27.72 -25.09 -15.12
N ASP A 635 28.60 -24.31 -14.50
CA ASP A 635 28.24 -23.33 -13.49
C ASP A 635 27.40 -22.19 -14.07
N CYS A 636 27.71 -21.72 -15.29
CA CYS A 636 26.89 -20.76 -16.02
C CYS A 636 25.48 -21.32 -16.31
N TYR A 637 25.38 -22.59 -16.73
CA TYR A 637 24.12 -23.31 -16.90
C TYR A 637 23.29 -23.36 -15.61
N ARG A 638 23.91 -23.74 -14.48
CA ARG A 638 23.24 -23.77 -13.17
C ARG A 638 22.79 -22.39 -12.74
N LYS A 639 23.62 -21.36 -12.98
CA LYS A 639 23.27 -19.96 -12.68
C LYS A 639 22.09 -19.47 -13.53
N ALA A 640 21.99 -19.89 -14.79
CA ALA A 640 20.86 -19.57 -15.64
C ALA A 640 19.54 -20.06 -15.04
N TRP A 641 19.49 -21.31 -14.57
CA TRP A 641 18.31 -21.86 -13.90
C TRP A 641 18.00 -21.16 -12.56
N ASP A 642 19.02 -20.87 -11.75
CA ASP A 642 18.86 -20.08 -10.52
C ASP A 642 18.21 -18.71 -10.78
N ILE A 643 18.75 -17.94 -11.73
CA ILE A 643 18.18 -16.66 -12.12
C ILE A 643 16.75 -16.85 -12.66
N ALA A 644 16.49 -17.88 -13.47
CA ALA A 644 15.17 -18.10 -14.08
C ALA A 644 14.10 -18.31 -13.02
N TRP A 645 14.40 -19.12 -12.00
CA TRP A 645 13.50 -19.39 -10.91
C TRP A 645 13.22 -18.15 -10.04
N ARG A 646 14.24 -17.33 -9.76
CA ARG A 646 14.08 -16.05 -9.03
C ARG A 646 13.14 -15.05 -9.72
N LYS A 647 12.98 -15.19 -11.05
CA LYS A 647 12.19 -14.29 -11.89
C LYS A 647 10.81 -14.84 -12.27
N LEU A 648 10.43 -16.03 -11.78
CA LEU A 648 9.07 -16.53 -11.94
C LEU A 648 8.09 -15.68 -11.13
N ARG A 649 6.90 -15.45 -11.68
CA ARG A 649 5.83 -14.63 -11.10
C ARG A 649 4.46 -15.28 -11.30
N GLN A 650 3.57 -15.02 -10.36
CA GLN A 650 2.14 -15.30 -10.50
C GLN A 650 1.43 -14.04 -11.04
N PRO A 651 0.32 -14.19 -11.78
CA PRO A 651 -0.57 -13.09 -12.14
C PRO A 651 -1.02 -12.26 -10.93
N GLU A 652 -1.03 -10.93 -11.08
CA GLU A 652 -1.64 -10.03 -10.12
C GLU A 652 -3.16 -10.20 -10.12
N LYS A 653 -3.78 -10.03 -8.95
CA LYS A 653 -5.24 -10.11 -8.81
C LYS A 653 -5.89 -9.07 -9.74
N ASN A 654 -6.90 -9.50 -10.49
CA ASN A 654 -7.64 -8.69 -11.47
C ASN A 654 -6.86 -8.25 -12.72
N SER A 655 -5.61 -8.66 -12.92
CA SER A 655 -4.89 -8.42 -14.19
C SER A 655 -5.58 -9.12 -15.37
N GLY A 656 -6.27 -10.23 -15.13
CA GLY A 656 -6.82 -11.08 -16.19
C GLY A 656 -5.77 -11.85 -16.98
N LEU A 657 -4.52 -11.87 -16.51
CA LEU A 657 -3.53 -12.88 -16.94
C LEU A 657 -3.94 -14.23 -16.32
N ILE A 658 -3.73 -15.32 -17.06
CA ILE A 658 -4.30 -16.64 -16.74
C ILE A 658 -3.25 -17.72 -16.43
N SER A 659 -1.95 -17.38 -16.48
CA SER A 659 -0.86 -18.32 -16.20
C SER A 659 0.31 -17.64 -15.52
N ASN A 660 1.03 -18.40 -14.68
CA ASN A 660 2.36 -18.04 -14.20
C ASN A 660 3.30 -17.80 -15.38
N PHE A 661 4.28 -16.92 -15.18
CA PHE A 661 5.21 -16.53 -16.24
C PHE A 661 6.59 -16.19 -15.68
N LEU A 662 7.61 -16.24 -16.54
CA LEU A 662 8.92 -15.68 -16.23
C LEU A 662 8.93 -14.19 -16.58
N TYR A 663 9.24 -13.35 -15.60
CA TYR A 663 9.29 -11.90 -15.77
C TYR A 663 10.67 -11.45 -16.26
N THR A 664 10.69 -10.81 -17.42
CA THR A 664 11.88 -10.14 -17.97
C THR A 664 11.81 -8.67 -17.57
N GLU A 665 12.67 -8.22 -16.65
CA GLU A 665 12.68 -6.89 -16.00
C GLU A 665 13.00 -5.70 -16.94
N PHE A 666 12.32 -5.62 -18.08
CA PHE A 666 12.40 -4.53 -19.04
C PHE A 666 11.50 -3.36 -18.67
N SER A 667 10.29 -3.71 -18.22
CA SER A 667 9.16 -2.86 -17.92
C SER A 667 8.16 -3.69 -17.13
N ASN A 668 7.12 -3.07 -16.58
CA ASN A 668 6.03 -3.73 -15.87
C ASN A 668 5.12 -4.56 -16.80
N SER A 669 5.70 -5.38 -17.69
CA SER A 669 5.01 -6.10 -18.76
C SER A 669 5.66 -7.45 -19.09
N ILE A 670 4.86 -8.38 -19.62
CA ILE A 670 5.36 -9.55 -20.38
C ILE A 670 5.55 -9.19 -21.85
N PHE A 671 6.53 -9.82 -22.51
CA PHE A 671 6.88 -9.56 -23.91
C PHE A 671 6.70 -10.80 -24.77
N MET A 672 6.01 -10.66 -25.90
CA MET A 672 5.69 -11.75 -26.82
C MET A 672 6.96 -12.41 -27.36
N TRP A 673 7.89 -11.59 -27.90
CA TRP A 673 9.21 -12.08 -28.33
C TRP A 673 9.87 -12.83 -27.18
N GLY A 674 10.06 -12.17 -26.05
CA GLY A 674 10.85 -12.70 -24.94
C GLY A 674 10.32 -14.03 -24.43
N LEU A 675 9.00 -14.14 -24.21
CA LEU A 675 8.38 -15.37 -23.75
C LEU A 675 8.49 -16.50 -24.79
N CYS A 676 8.38 -16.22 -26.09
CA CYS A 676 8.60 -17.25 -27.12
C CYS A 676 9.99 -17.90 -27.00
N PHE A 677 11.04 -17.11 -26.78
CA PHE A 677 12.39 -17.65 -26.58
C PHE A 677 12.59 -18.30 -25.22
N ILE A 678 11.95 -17.80 -24.16
CA ILE A 678 11.99 -18.43 -22.83
C ILE A 678 11.47 -19.87 -22.90
N THR A 679 10.41 -20.12 -23.67
CA THR A 679 9.89 -21.49 -23.84
C THR A 679 10.91 -22.47 -24.43
N GLN A 680 11.90 -21.99 -25.19
CA GLN A 680 12.90 -22.82 -25.85
C GLN A 680 13.87 -23.48 -24.88
N PHE A 681 14.15 -22.87 -23.74
CA PHE A 681 14.86 -23.55 -22.65
C PHE A 681 13.86 -24.12 -21.62
N GLY A 682 12.73 -23.46 -21.42
CA GLY A 682 11.70 -23.87 -20.47
C GLY A 682 11.13 -25.26 -20.71
N LYS A 683 11.10 -25.74 -21.96
CA LYS A 683 10.70 -27.12 -22.32
C LYS A 683 11.50 -28.20 -21.59
N TYR A 684 12.74 -27.91 -21.19
CA TYR A 684 13.60 -28.81 -20.43
C TYR A 684 13.28 -28.86 -18.93
N ALA A 685 12.48 -27.92 -18.43
CA ALA A 685 12.03 -27.85 -17.04
C ALA A 685 10.53 -28.16 -16.90
N ARG A 686 9.91 -28.82 -17.89
CA ARG A 686 8.46 -29.08 -17.95
C ARG A 686 7.89 -29.78 -16.70
N LYS A 687 8.68 -30.64 -16.06
CA LYS A 687 8.29 -31.37 -14.84
C LYS A 687 8.30 -30.47 -13.59
N SER A 688 8.97 -29.32 -13.68
CA SER A 688 9.21 -28.40 -12.58
C SER A 688 8.37 -27.12 -12.69
N PHE A 689 8.14 -26.60 -13.91
CA PHE A 689 7.32 -25.42 -14.16
C PHE A 689 6.77 -25.38 -15.59
N ASP A 690 5.54 -24.89 -15.75
CA ASP A 690 4.86 -24.76 -17.05
C ASP A 690 5.28 -23.46 -17.78
N PHE A 691 6.48 -23.48 -18.38
CA PHE A 691 6.99 -22.33 -19.12
C PHE A 691 6.16 -22.01 -20.37
N ILE A 692 5.69 -23.03 -21.11
CA ILE A 692 4.88 -22.86 -22.33
C ILE A 692 3.53 -22.20 -21.99
N GLY A 693 2.99 -22.50 -20.80
CA GLY A 693 1.79 -21.85 -20.25
C GLY A 693 1.90 -20.32 -20.15
N SER A 694 3.11 -19.75 -20.06
CA SER A 694 3.30 -18.29 -20.06
C SER A 694 2.69 -17.60 -21.29
N LEU A 695 2.68 -18.28 -22.45
CA LEU A 695 2.07 -17.75 -23.69
C LEU A 695 0.54 -17.68 -23.63
N ASN A 696 -0.10 -18.43 -22.73
CA ASN A 696 -1.55 -18.38 -22.53
C ASN A 696 -2.04 -16.98 -22.18
N ASN A 697 -1.20 -16.18 -21.52
CA ASN A 697 -1.48 -14.78 -21.19
C ASN A 697 -1.71 -13.93 -22.45
N PHE A 698 -0.98 -14.17 -23.54
CA PHE A 698 -1.20 -13.49 -24.82
C PHE A 698 -2.46 -13.98 -25.52
N TYR A 699 -2.73 -15.29 -25.51
CA TYR A 699 -3.95 -15.85 -26.11
C TYR A 699 -5.21 -15.38 -25.38
N ALA A 700 -5.17 -15.27 -24.05
CA ALA A 700 -6.28 -14.78 -23.22
C ALA A 700 -6.63 -13.32 -23.50
N LYS A 701 -5.62 -12.51 -23.85
CA LYS A 701 -5.77 -11.08 -24.17
C LYS A 701 -5.94 -10.81 -25.66
N GLN A 702 -6.13 -11.85 -26.48
CA GLN A 702 -6.42 -11.67 -27.88
C GLN A 702 -7.71 -10.87 -28.10
N HIS A 703 -7.60 -9.87 -28.95
CA HIS A 703 -8.70 -9.01 -29.38
C HIS A 703 -9.65 -9.71 -30.34
N LYS A 704 -10.90 -9.21 -30.42
CA LYS A 704 -11.99 -9.80 -31.22
C LYS A 704 -11.68 -9.97 -32.72
N ASP A 705 -10.73 -9.19 -33.24
CA ASP A 705 -10.30 -9.21 -34.64
C ASP A 705 -9.06 -10.08 -34.90
N GLY A 706 -8.45 -10.61 -33.84
CA GLY A 706 -7.27 -11.49 -33.91
C GLY A 706 -5.97 -10.82 -33.45
N PHE A 707 -5.97 -9.51 -33.19
CA PHE A 707 -4.78 -8.82 -32.69
C PHE A 707 -4.33 -9.37 -31.33
N ILE A 708 -3.02 -9.47 -31.15
CA ILE A 708 -2.36 -9.76 -29.88
C ILE A 708 -1.25 -8.73 -29.71
N CYS A 709 -1.30 -7.96 -28.62
CA CYS A 709 -0.27 -6.97 -28.33
C CYS A 709 1.07 -7.65 -28.01
N ARG A 710 2.16 -7.07 -28.50
CA ARG A 710 3.53 -7.52 -28.20
C ARG A 710 3.89 -7.45 -26.73
N GLN A 711 3.23 -6.56 -25.99
CA GLN A 711 3.58 -6.21 -24.63
C GLN A 711 2.31 -5.95 -23.81
N ILE A 712 2.14 -6.75 -22.75
CA ILE A 712 0.96 -6.69 -21.87
C ILE A 712 1.43 -6.40 -20.45
N ASN A 713 0.84 -5.39 -19.83
CA ASN A 713 1.16 -4.96 -18.47
C ASN A 713 0.86 -6.05 -17.44
N ILE A 714 1.78 -6.37 -16.52
CA ILE A 714 1.60 -7.46 -15.56
C ILE A 714 0.64 -7.15 -14.42
N PHE A 715 0.46 -5.87 -14.08
CA PHE A 715 -0.41 -5.44 -12.99
C PHE A 715 -1.86 -5.24 -13.45
N THR A 716 -2.04 -4.70 -14.65
CA THR A 716 -3.38 -4.36 -15.18
C THR A 716 -3.89 -5.34 -16.24
N GLY A 717 -2.98 -6.07 -16.90
CA GLY A 717 -3.28 -6.89 -18.08
C GLY A 717 -3.78 -6.11 -19.28
N ASN A 718 -3.50 -4.80 -19.34
CA ASN A 718 -3.80 -3.97 -20.50
C ASN A 718 -2.67 -4.05 -21.54
N ASP A 719 -3.04 -3.82 -22.80
CA ASP A 719 -2.08 -3.65 -23.89
C ASP A 719 -1.28 -2.36 -23.70
N GLU A 720 0.04 -2.44 -23.89
CA GLU A 720 0.91 -1.25 -23.86
C GLU A 720 0.88 -0.47 -25.19
N PHE A 721 0.27 -1.02 -26.25
CA PHE A 721 0.19 -0.40 -27.57
C PHE A 721 -1.22 -0.52 -28.14
N HIS A 722 -1.63 0.47 -28.93
CA HIS A 722 -2.88 0.37 -29.66
C HIS A 722 -2.69 -0.56 -30.87
N ARG A 723 -3.70 -1.38 -31.17
CA ARG A 723 -3.61 -2.45 -32.20
C ARG A 723 -3.13 -2.00 -33.58
N PHE A 724 -3.29 -0.72 -33.94
CA PHE A 724 -2.86 -0.23 -35.25
C PHE A 724 -1.50 0.46 -35.27
N ASP A 725 -0.84 0.63 -34.12
CA ASP A 725 0.49 1.25 -34.08
C ASP A 725 1.50 0.32 -34.78
N PRO A 726 2.41 0.80 -35.64
CA PRO A 726 3.42 -0.05 -36.28
C PRO A 726 4.22 -0.89 -35.28
N SER A 727 4.48 -0.34 -34.09
CA SER A 727 5.21 -0.98 -33.00
C SER A 727 4.37 -1.91 -32.12
N SER A 728 3.08 -2.11 -32.37
CA SER A 728 2.17 -2.83 -31.44
C SER A 728 2.28 -4.35 -31.47
N THR A 729 2.88 -4.90 -32.52
CA THR A 729 3.01 -6.35 -32.74
C THR A 729 4.43 -6.81 -32.48
N GLY A 730 4.60 -8.03 -32.00
CA GLY A 730 5.92 -8.67 -31.90
C GLY A 730 6.19 -9.55 -33.13
N PRO A 731 7.40 -10.12 -33.24
CA PRO A 731 7.68 -11.19 -34.21
C PRO A 731 6.62 -12.29 -34.18
N ASN A 732 6.13 -12.71 -35.35
CA ASN A 732 5.10 -13.74 -35.45
C ASN A 732 5.66 -15.16 -35.28
N ILE A 733 6.18 -15.45 -34.09
CA ILE A 733 6.93 -16.68 -33.79
C ILE A 733 6.31 -17.53 -32.68
N MET A 734 5.11 -17.18 -32.20
CA MET A 734 4.39 -17.98 -31.19
C MET A 734 4.08 -19.39 -31.71
N ALA A 735 3.72 -19.53 -32.99
CA ALA A 735 3.50 -20.85 -33.59
C ALA A 735 4.77 -21.71 -33.57
N TRP A 736 5.94 -21.11 -33.85
CA TRP A 736 7.22 -21.79 -33.73
C TRP A 736 7.52 -22.21 -32.29
N ALA A 737 7.26 -21.34 -31.30
CA ALA A 737 7.44 -21.66 -29.90
C ALA A 737 6.61 -22.87 -29.44
N GLU A 738 5.32 -22.89 -29.78
CA GLU A 738 4.42 -24.01 -29.48
C GLU A 738 4.84 -25.31 -30.21
N TRP A 739 5.32 -25.21 -31.44
CA TRP A 739 5.80 -26.38 -32.20
C TRP A 739 7.07 -26.98 -31.60
N GLU A 740 8.01 -26.16 -31.12
CA GLU A 740 9.22 -26.64 -30.47
C GLU A 740 8.94 -27.34 -29.14
N ASP A 741 7.93 -26.89 -28.36
CA ASP A 741 7.45 -27.65 -27.20
C ASP A 741 6.76 -28.95 -27.63
N TYR A 742 5.90 -28.90 -28.66
CA TYR A 742 5.18 -30.08 -29.18
C TYR A 742 6.11 -31.22 -29.61
N LYS A 743 7.25 -30.91 -30.25
CA LYS A 743 8.25 -31.94 -30.61
C LYS A 743 8.76 -32.75 -29.41
N ILE A 744 8.70 -32.17 -28.20
CA ILE A 744 9.11 -32.82 -26.96
C ILE A 744 7.91 -33.34 -26.17
N SER A 745 6.79 -32.63 -26.14
CA SER A 745 5.62 -32.98 -25.33
C SER A 745 4.70 -33.99 -25.99
N LYS A 746 4.57 -33.91 -27.32
CA LYS A 746 3.54 -34.58 -28.12
C LYS A 746 2.11 -34.26 -27.64
N ASP A 747 1.92 -33.13 -26.96
CA ASP A 747 0.62 -32.70 -26.44
C ASP A 747 -0.25 -32.16 -27.57
N ILE A 748 -1.02 -33.06 -28.19
CA ILE A 748 -1.92 -32.71 -29.30
C ILE A 748 -3.07 -31.80 -28.84
N ASP A 749 -3.47 -31.86 -27.57
CA ASP A 749 -4.55 -31.05 -27.04
C ASP A 749 -4.11 -29.60 -26.82
N ARG A 750 -2.84 -29.38 -26.47
CA ARG A 750 -2.20 -28.05 -26.55
C ARG A 750 -2.32 -27.48 -27.96
N ILE A 751 -1.92 -28.24 -28.99
CA ILE A 751 -1.98 -27.79 -30.39
C ILE A 751 -3.40 -27.42 -30.81
N LYS A 752 -4.40 -28.25 -30.49
CA LYS A 752 -5.82 -27.94 -30.77
C LYS A 752 -6.27 -26.63 -30.14
N LYS A 753 -5.84 -26.33 -28.91
CA LYS A 753 -6.23 -25.11 -28.17
C LYS A 753 -5.57 -23.86 -28.73
N VAL A 754 -4.27 -23.92 -29.05
CA VAL A 754 -3.52 -22.73 -29.52
C VAL A 754 -3.69 -22.47 -31.02
N PHE A 755 -4.14 -23.46 -31.80
CA PHE A 755 -4.29 -23.32 -33.24
C PHE A 755 -5.22 -22.16 -33.65
N PRO A 756 -6.47 -22.04 -33.14
CA PRO A 756 -7.34 -20.92 -33.51
C PRO A 756 -6.77 -19.52 -33.21
N PRO A 757 -6.26 -19.20 -32.00
CA PRO A 757 -5.70 -17.87 -31.73
C PRO A 757 -4.48 -17.56 -32.59
N LEU A 758 -3.62 -18.53 -32.89
CA LEU A 758 -2.46 -18.33 -33.75
C LEU A 758 -2.85 -18.05 -35.21
N VAL A 759 -3.82 -18.80 -35.74
CA VAL A 759 -4.38 -18.55 -37.09
C VAL A 759 -5.01 -17.17 -37.19
N ALA A 760 -5.75 -16.76 -36.15
CA ALA A 760 -6.35 -15.42 -36.09
C ALA A 760 -5.29 -14.31 -36.08
N TYR A 761 -4.22 -14.46 -35.28
CA TYR A 761 -3.14 -13.49 -35.20
C TYR A 761 -2.34 -13.38 -36.50
N HIS A 762 -2.04 -14.52 -37.15
CA HIS A 762 -1.40 -14.56 -38.46
C HIS A 762 -2.20 -13.76 -39.50
N ARG A 763 -3.51 -14.03 -39.60
CA ARG A 763 -4.41 -13.33 -40.53
C ARG A 763 -4.58 -11.86 -40.18
N TRP A 764 -4.55 -11.50 -38.90
CA TRP A 764 -4.61 -10.11 -38.47
C TRP A 764 -3.37 -9.35 -38.96
N LEU A 765 -2.16 -9.92 -38.81
CA LEU A 765 -0.93 -9.34 -39.34
C LEU A 765 -1.01 -9.19 -40.86
N ARG A 766 -1.47 -10.21 -41.59
CA ARG A 766 -1.67 -10.11 -43.04
C ARG A 766 -2.56 -8.95 -43.45
N LYS A 767 -3.63 -8.71 -42.69
CA LYS A 767 -4.60 -7.66 -42.98
C LYS A 767 -4.07 -6.26 -42.65
N HIS A 768 -3.21 -6.13 -41.64
CA HIS A 768 -2.87 -4.82 -41.05
C HIS A 768 -1.39 -4.43 -41.14
N ARG A 769 -0.50 -5.33 -41.57
CA ARG A 769 0.96 -5.13 -41.63
C ARG A 769 1.56 -5.53 -42.99
N THR A 770 0.78 -5.41 -44.06
CA THR A 770 1.22 -5.69 -45.43
C THR A 770 1.13 -4.49 -46.35
N TRP A 771 1.95 -4.50 -47.39
CA TRP A 771 1.84 -3.62 -48.54
C TRP A 771 0.90 -4.20 -49.61
N LYS A 772 0.61 -3.42 -50.66
CA LYS A 772 -0.21 -3.87 -51.79
C LYS A 772 0.38 -5.09 -52.52
N ASP A 773 1.69 -5.27 -52.45
CA ASP A 773 2.39 -6.44 -52.99
C ASP A 773 2.41 -7.63 -52.02
N GLY A 774 1.72 -7.55 -50.88
CA GLY A 774 1.65 -8.62 -49.89
C GLY A 774 2.87 -8.73 -48.97
N THR A 775 3.96 -8.01 -49.22
CA THR A 775 5.13 -8.02 -48.31
C THR A 775 4.85 -7.31 -47.00
N TYR A 776 5.58 -7.69 -45.96
CA TYR A 776 5.32 -7.22 -44.60
C TYR A 776 6.24 -6.07 -44.20
N PHE A 777 5.73 -5.22 -43.31
CA PHE A 777 6.48 -4.15 -42.65
C PHE A 777 6.34 -4.24 -41.14
N SER A 778 7.32 -3.70 -40.43
CA SER A 778 7.35 -3.57 -38.97
C SER A 778 8.01 -2.25 -38.58
N SER A 779 8.27 -2.03 -37.29
CA SER A 779 9.18 -0.99 -36.77
C SER A 779 10.32 -1.63 -35.99
N GLY A 780 11.32 -0.84 -35.55
CA GLY A 780 12.39 -1.35 -34.68
C GLY A 780 11.85 -2.07 -33.44
N TRP A 781 10.94 -1.44 -32.69
CA TRP A 781 10.28 -2.07 -31.53
C TRP A 781 9.36 -3.23 -31.92
N GLY A 782 8.66 -3.10 -33.06
CA GLY A 782 7.74 -4.14 -33.52
C GLY A 782 8.46 -5.43 -33.92
N CYS A 783 9.58 -5.32 -34.64
CA CYS A 783 10.42 -6.47 -34.93
C CYS A 783 11.27 -6.88 -33.74
N GLY A 784 11.50 -5.97 -32.78
CA GLY A 784 12.28 -6.05 -31.52
C GLY A 784 13.79 -5.87 -31.66
N MET A 785 14.23 -5.28 -32.78
CA MET A 785 15.62 -4.86 -33.02
C MET A 785 15.69 -3.34 -33.05
N ASP A 786 15.51 -2.75 -31.86
CA ASP A 786 15.02 -1.40 -31.62
C ASP A 786 15.75 -0.27 -32.35
N ASN A 787 17.08 -0.34 -32.46
CA ASN A 787 17.92 0.77 -32.94
C ASN A 787 18.78 0.42 -34.15
N GLN A 788 18.38 -0.56 -34.96
CA GLN A 788 19.14 -0.91 -36.17
C GLN A 788 19.16 0.21 -37.21
N PRO A 789 20.33 0.50 -37.83
CA PRO A 789 20.50 1.63 -38.75
C PRO A 789 20.04 1.28 -40.18
N ARG A 790 18.83 0.72 -40.33
CA ARG A 790 18.28 0.22 -41.61
C ARG A 790 17.34 1.20 -42.32
N LEU A 791 16.90 2.25 -41.62
CA LEU A 791 16.01 3.27 -42.16
C LEU A 791 16.79 4.45 -42.78
N ALA A 792 16.17 5.12 -43.75
CA ALA A 792 16.70 6.37 -44.30
C ALA A 792 16.70 7.50 -43.24
N LYS A 793 17.60 8.48 -43.40
CA LYS A 793 17.69 9.64 -42.51
C LYS A 793 16.34 10.39 -42.45
N GLY A 794 15.88 10.66 -41.23
CA GLY A 794 14.62 11.39 -40.97
C GLY A 794 13.49 10.51 -40.44
N TYR A 795 13.63 9.19 -40.50
CA TYR A 795 12.74 8.25 -39.79
C TYR A 795 13.31 7.87 -38.42
N SER A 796 12.44 7.59 -37.45
CA SER A 796 12.81 6.96 -36.18
C SER A 796 13.06 5.46 -36.39
N SER A 797 14.24 5.00 -35.98
CA SER A 797 14.61 3.56 -35.98
C SER A 797 13.65 2.70 -35.16
N GLU A 798 13.11 3.26 -34.09
CA GLU A 798 12.30 2.58 -33.09
C GLU A 798 10.85 2.39 -33.56
N TYR A 799 10.25 3.46 -34.11
CA TYR A 799 8.79 3.54 -34.29
C TYR A 799 8.34 3.52 -35.75
N ASP A 800 9.17 3.99 -36.67
CA ASP A 800 8.77 4.10 -38.08
C ASP A 800 9.06 2.82 -38.86
N HIS A 801 8.23 2.55 -39.87
CA HIS A 801 8.43 1.43 -40.81
C HIS A 801 9.13 1.87 -42.11
N GLY A 802 9.36 3.17 -42.31
CA GLY A 802 10.09 3.73 -43.46
C GLY A 802 9.46 3.48 -44.85
N HIS A 803 8.22 3.01 -44.89
CA HIS A 803 7.59 2.40 -46.08
C HIS A 803 8.42 1.28 -46.72
N MET A 804 9.20 0.55 -45.93
CA MET A 804 10.05 -0.54 -46.40
C MET A 804 9.33 -1.88 -46.34
N SER A 805 9.74 -2.82 -47.20
CA SER A 805 9.47 -4.25 -47.00
C SER A 805 10.61 -4.83 -46.16
N TRP A 806 10.29 -5.31 -44.97
CA TRP A 806 11.28 -5.77 -43.98
C TRP A 806 11.48 -7.29 -44.12
N ILE A 807 12.74 -7.72 -44.24
CA ILE A 807 13.09 -9.12 -44.53
C ILE A 807 12.73 -10.05 -43.38
N ASP A 808 12.92 -9.60 -42.14
CA ASP A 808 12.72 -10.38 -40.92
C ASP A 808 11.25 -10.75 -40.71
N ILE A 809 10.35 -9.77 -40.63
CA ILE A 809 8.91 -10.02 -40.43
C ILE A 809 8.31 -10.78 -41.60
N THR A 810 8.78 -10.54 -42.83
CA THR A 810 8.35 -11.31 -44.01
C THR A 810 8.74 -12.78 -43.88
N ALA A 811 9.98 -13.07 -43.47
CA ALA A 811 10.43 -14.44 -43.21
C ALA A 811 9.72 -15.08 -42.02
N GLN A 812 9.46 -14.32 -40.95
CA GLN A 812 8.71 -14.79 -39.79
C GLN A 812 7.26 -15.15 -40.14
N GLN A 813 6.63 -14.45 -41.09
CA GLN A 813 5.31 -14.84 -41.59
C GLN A 813 5.35 -16.14 -42.37
N VAL A 814 6.35 -16.34 -43.23
CA VAL A 814 6.54 -17.62 -43.92
C VAL A 814 6.77 -18.76 -42.91
N LEU A 815 7.58 -18.52 -41.87
CA LEU A 815 7.78 -19.47 -40.78
C LEU A 815 6.45 -19.79 -40.07
N SER A 816 5.70 -18.78 -39.66
CA SER A 816 4.39 -18.93 -39.01
C SER A 816 3.43 -19.75 -39.86
N ALA A 817 3.29 -19.42 -41.16
CA ALA A 817 2.46 -20.15 -42.11
C ALA A 817 2.86 -21.62 -42.22
N LYS A 818 4.16 -21.90 -42.43
CA LYS A 818 4.68 -23.28 -42.54
C LYS A 818 4.42 -24.09 -41.27
N ILE A 819 4.56 -23.49 -40.09
CA ILE A 819 4.30 -24.16 -38.81
C ILE A 819 2.80 -24.38 -38.59
N LEU A 820 1.94 -23.39 -38.88
CA LEU A 820 0.49 -23.56 -38.81
C LEU A 820 -0.02 -24.65 -39.76
N ILE A 821 0.58 -24.79 -40.95
CA ILE A 821 0.29 -25.90 -41.86
C ILE A 821 0.68 -27.25 -41.25
N LYS A 822 1.81 -27.34 -40.54
CA LYS A 822 2.20 -28.56 -39.81
C LYS A 822 1.21 -28.87 -38.69
N MET A 823 0.88 -27.89 -37.85
CA MET A 823 -0.11 -28.04 -36.78
C MET A 823 -1.47 -28.49 -37.33
N ALA A 824 -1.93 -27.88 -38.43
CA ALA A 824 -3.20 -28.21 -39.07
C ALA A 824 -3.24 -29.69 -39.51
N ARG A 825 -2.15 -30.24 -40.05
CA ARG A 825 -2.06 -31.65 -40.43
C ARG A 825 -2.15 -32.57 -39.21
N GLU A 826 -1.51 -32.22 -38.11
CA GLU A 826 -1.55 -33.01 -36.87
C GLU A 826 -2.97 -33.08 -36.27
N ILE A 827 -3.79 -32.04 -36.47
CA ILE A 827 -5.15 -31.95 -35.89
C ILE A 827 -6.29 -32.10 -36.92
N GLY A 828 -5.98 -32.38 -38.19
CA GLY A 828 -6.96 -32.55 -39.27
C GLY A 828 -7.73 -31.27 -39.66
N ARG A 829 -7.07 -30.11 -39.68
CA ARG A 829 -7.63 -28.78 -39.99
C ARG A 829 -6.96 -28.09 -41.18
N GLU A 830 -6.44 -28.84 -42.15
CA GLU A 830 -5.67 -28.29 -43.29
C GLU A 830 -6.47 -27.32 -44.16
N ALA A 831 -7.79 -27.51 -44.26
CA ALA A 831 -8.67 -26.59 -44.98
C ALA A 831 -8.64 -25.17 -44.40
N ASP A 832 -8.37 -25.03 -43.10
CA ASP A 832 -8.35 -23.74 -42.41
C ASP A 832 -7.09 -22.92 -42.67
N VAL A 833 -6.08 -23.45 -43.36
CA VAL A 833 -4.79 -22.79 -43.61
C VAL A 833 -4.35 -22.82 -45.08
N HIS A 834 -5.26 -23.13 -46.01
CA HIS A 834 -4.97 -23.13 -47.44
C HIS A 834 -4.40 -21.78 -47.92
N ASP A 835 -4.97 -20.68 -47.45
CA ASP A 835 -4.53 -19.31 -47.77
C ASP A 835 -3.08 -19.04 -47.33
N MET A 836 -2.65 -19.66 -46.23
CA MET A 836 -1.28 -19.51 -45.71
C MET A 836 -0.26 -20.28 -46.55
N ALA A 837 -0.66 -21.38 -47.20
CA ALA A 837 0.23 -22.12 -48.09
C ALA A 837 0.55 -21.31 -49.37
N GLU A 838 -0.47 -20.65 -49.93
CA GLU A 838 -0.30 -19.75 -51.08
C GLU A 838 0.55 -18.53 -50.72
N GLU A 839 0.28 -17.93 -49.56
CA GLU A 839 1.05 -16.81 -49.03
C GLU A 839 2.52 -17.16 -48.80
N ALA A 840 2.80 -18.29 -48.13
CA ALA A 840 4.17 -18.72 -47.87
C ALA A 840 4.97 -18.91 -49.17
N LYS A 841 4.35 -19.52 -50.19
CA LYS A 841 4.95 -19.69 -51.52
C LYS A 841 5.23 -18.32 -52.17
N TYR A 842 4.21 -17.46 -52.21
CA TYR A 842 4.33 -16.13 -52.81
C TYR A 842 5.44 -15.29 -52.17
N LEU A 843 5.49 -15.23 -50.84
CA LEU A 843 6.51 -14.45 -50.11
C LEU A 843 7.92 -15.04 -50.31
N THR A 844 8.05 -16.37 -50.38
CA THR A 844 9.33 -17.03 -50.69
C THR A 844 9.83 -16.65 -52.08
N ASP A 845 8.97 -16.66 -53.08
CA ASP A 845 9.31 -16.26 -54.44
C ASP A 845 9.65 -14.75 -54.49
N PHE A 846 8.89 -13.91 -53.79
CA PHE A 846 9.13 -12.47 -53.73
C PHE A 846 10.49 -12.13 -53.12
N VAL A 847 10.79 -12.68 -51.93
CA VAL A 847 12.05 -12.43 -51.22
C VAL A 847 13.24 -12.84 -52.10
N ASN A 848 13.17 -14.03 -52.71
CA ASN A 848 14.22 -14.51 -53.60
C ASN A 848 14.39 -13.68 -54.87
N ARG A 849 13.31 -13.07 -55.37
CA ARG A 849 13.36 -12.28 -56.60
C ARG A 849 13.79 -10.84 -56.37
N TYR A 850 13.37 -10.22 -55.27
CA TYR A 850 13.44 -8.77 -55.08
C TYR A 850 14.22 -8.31 -53.85
N MET A 851 14.55 -9.21 -52.93
CA MET A 851 15.29 -8.89 -51.70
C MET A 851 16.66 -9.55 -51.63
N TRP A 852 16.99 -10.40 -52.61
CA TRP A 852 18.31 -10.99 -52.79
C TRP A 852 19.20 -10.12 -53.66
N ASP A 853 20.45 -9.95 -53.23
CA ASP A 853 21.48 -9.32 -54.05
C ASP A 853 22.48 -10.35 -54.58
N GLU A 854 22.56 -10.46 -55.90
CA GLU A 854 23.40 -11.46 -56.56
C GLU A 854 24.91 -11.19 -56.42
N GLN A 855 25.30 -9.92 -56.27
CA GLN A 855 26.70 -9.52 -56.14
C GLN A 855 27.18 -9.68 -54.69
N GLU A 856 26.38 -9.19 -53.75
CA GLU A 856 26.69 -9.27 -52.31
C GLU A 856 26.39 -10.65 -51.73
N LYS A 857 25.65 -11.52 -52.43
CA LYS A 857 25.21 -12.84 -51.96
C LYS A 857 24.46 -12.79 -50.61
N PHE A 858 23.66 -11.74 -50.42
CA PHE A 858 22.97 -11.47 -49.16
C PHE A 858 21.53 -10.97 -49.38
N TYR A 859 20.65 -11.17 -48.39
CA TYR A 859 19.28 -10.65 -48.39
C TYR A 859 19.19 -9.31 -47.66
N PHE A 860 18.49 -8.34 -48.24
CA PHE A 860 18.34 -6.99 -47.69
C PHE A 860 16.87 -6.56 -47.61
N ASP A 861 16.59 -5.65 -46.69
CA ASP A 861 15.34 -4.90 -46.71
C ASP A 861 15.20 -4.10 -48.01
N ARG A 862 13.97 -3.86 -48.44
CA ARG A 862 13.67 -3.14 -49.69
C ARG A 862 12.99 -1.80 -49.41
N TYR A 863 13.56 -0.71 -49.92
CA TYR A 863 12.99 0.63 -49.82
C TYR A 863 11.75 0.79 -50.68
N ARG A 864 10.99 1.86 -50.41
CA ARG A 864 9.75 2.21 -51.12
C ARG A 864 9.93 2.35 -52.63
N ASP A 865 11.08 2.85 -53.08
CA ASP A 865 11.43 3.00 -54.51
C ASP A 865 11.85 1.68 -55.17
N GLY A 866 11.99 0.62 -54.38
CA GLY A 866 12.35 -0.71 -54.80
C GLY A 866 13.84 -1.04 -54.76
N SER A 867 14.68 -0.10 -54.36
CA SER A 867 16.10 -0.34 -54.11
C SER A 867 16.34 -1.12 -52.81
N LEU A 868 17.50 -1.78 -52.69
CA LEU A 868 17.89 -2.54 -51.49
C LEU A 868 18.60 -1.66 -50.46
N SER A 869 18.41 -1.94 -49.16
CA SER A 869 18.99 -1.14 -48.07
C SER A 869 20.51 -1.21 -47.99
N LYS A 870 21.11 -2.32 -48.45
CA LYS A 870 22.53 -2.64 -48.33
C LYS A 870 23.06 -2.68 -46.88
N VAL A 871 22.17 -2.79 -45.89
CA VAL A 871 22.52 -2.95 -44.48
C VAL A 871 22.44 -4.44 -44.11
N LYS A 872 23.60 -5.08 -43.87
CA LYS A 872 23.66 -6.52 -43.52
C LYS A 872 23.30 -6.74 -42.05
N THR A 873 22.00 -6.86 -41.78
CA THR A 873 21.50 -7.12 -40.42
C THR A 873 21.31 -8.62 -40.16
N ILE A 874 21.31 -9.00 -38.88
CA ILE A 874 21.00 -10.37 -38.44
C ILE A 874 19.60 -10.83 -38.86
N GLY A 875 18.67 -9.88 -39.13
CA GLY A 875 17.30 -10.17 -39.53
C GLY A 875 17.17 -10.99 -40.81
N ALA A 876 18.12 -10.88 -41.74
CA ALA A 876 18.14 -11.64 -42.99
C ALA A 876 18.18 -13.16 -42.75
N TYR A 877 18.79 -13.62 -41.66
CA TYR A 877 18.95 -15.05 -41.38
C TYR A 877 17.69 -15.73 -40.87
N TRP A 878 16.60 -15.00 -40.57
CA TRP A 878 15.28 -15.61 -40.38
C TRP A 878 14.85 -16.44 -41.60
N THR A 879 15.36 -16.13 -42.80
CA THR A 879 15.17 -16.92 -44.03
C THR A 879 15.71 -18.34 -43.94
N LEU A 880 16.70 -18.61 -43.09
CA LEU A 880 17.21 -19.97 -42.85
C LEU A 880 16.17 -20.80 -42.11
N LEU A 881 15.69 -20.29 -40.97
CA LEU A 881 14.72 -21.00 -40.13
C LEU A 881 13.34 -21.10 -40.81
N ALA A 882 12.98 -20.11 -41.63
CA ALA A 882 11.79 -20.13 -42.47
C ALA A 882 11.94 -21.03 -43.71
N ASP A 883 13.14 -21.58 -43.97
CA ASP A 883 13.43 -22.47 -45.10
C ASP A 883 13.10 -21.80 -46.46
N MET A 884 13.64 -20.59 -46.65
CA MET A 884 13.37 -19.76 -47.84
C MET A 884 14.55 -19.67 -48.80
N VAL A 885 15.76 -20.06 -48.36
CA VAL A 885 17.00 -19.91 -49.13
C VAL A 885 17.19 -21.11 -50.08
N PRO A 886 17.20 -20.90 -51.40
CA PRO A 886 17.48 -21.93 -52.39
C PRO A 886 18.88 -22.53 -52.23
N GLN A 887 19.04 -23.80 -52.60
CA GLN A 887 20.29 -24.53 -52.39
C GLN A 887 21.50 -23.88 -53.09
N ASP A 888 21.31 -23.34 -54.28
CA ASP A 888 22.33 -22.66 -55.08
C ASP A 888 22.80 -21.31 -54.51
N ARG A 889 22.02 -20.71 -53.60
CA ARG A 889 22.37 -19.47 -52.89
C ARG A 889 22.89 -19.71 -51.47
N PHE A 890 22.67 -20.91 -50.94
CA PHE A 890 22.85 -21.21 -49.53
C PHE A 890 24.30 -21.02 -49.07
N ASP A 891 25.27 -21.61 -49.79
CA ASP A 891 26.70 -21.49 -49.45
C ASP A 891 27.19 -20.04 -49.47
N GLY A 892 26.78 -19.27 -50.48
CA GLY A 892 27.14 -17.85 -50.59
C GLY A 892 26.57 -17.03 -49.43
N PHE A 893 25.31 -17.27 -49.06
CA PHE A 893 24.68 -16.57 -47.95
C PHE A 893 25.30 -16.93 -46.59
N VAL A 894 25.61 -18.21 -46.37
CA VAL A 894 26.23 -18.70 -45.13
C VAL A 894 27.71 -18.29 -45.02
N ALA A 895 28.41 -18.07 -46.13
CA ALA A 895 29.81 -17.61 -46.11
C ALA A 895 30.01 -16.30 -45.32
N HIS A 896 28.99 -15.44 -45.24
CA HIS A 896 29.02 -14.22 -44.41
C HIS A 896 29.17 -14.52 -42.90
N LEU A 897 28.64 -15.66 -42.41
CA LEU A 897 28.82 -16.12 -41.02
C LEU A 897 30.25 -16.58 -40.74
N LEU A 898 31.03 -16.86 -41.78
CA LEU A 898 32.44 -17.28 -41.70
C LEU A 898 33.41 -16.12 -41.98
N ASN A 899 32.91 -14.94 -42.30
CA ASN A 899 33.73 -13.76 -42.64
C ASN A 899 34.06 -12.94 -41.38
N GLU A 900 35.36 -12.79 -41.10
CA GLU A 900 35.91 -12.12 -39.90
C GLU A 900 35.67 -10.60 -39.89
N ASN A 901 35.41 -10.02 -41.06
CA ASN A 901 35.06 -8.60 -41.20
C ASN A 901 33.53 -8.38 -41.15
N GLU A 902 32.74 -9.44 -40.98
CA GLU A 902 31.28 -9.37 -40.97
C GLU A 902 30.71 -9.99 -39.69
N PHE A 903 30.35 -11.28 -39.69
CA PHE A 903 29.68 -11.93 -38.57
C PHE A 903 30.57 -12.90 -37.77
N LYS A 904 31.74 -13.31 -38.28
CA LYS A 904 32.71 -14.17 -37.57
C LYS A 904 33.64 -13.34 -36.67
N THR A 905 33.06 -12.57 -35.78
CA THR A 905 33.76 -11.79 -34.76
C THR A 905 34.22 -12.67 -33.59
N TYR A 906 34.87 -12.09 -32.58
CA TYR A 906 35.34 -12.82 -31.39
C TYR A 906 34.21 -13.59 -30.69
N HIS A 907 33.13 -12.89 -30.32
CA HIS A 907 31.86 -13.52 -29.94
C HIS A 907 31.01 -13.57 -31.22
N PRO A 908 30.72 -14.76 -31.76
CA PRO A 908 30.17 -14.86 -33.11
C PRO A 908 28.74 -14.32 -33.21
N ILE A 909 28.46 -13.78 -34.40
CA ILE A 909 27.17 -13.31 -34.89
C ILE A 909 26.64 -12.06 -34.13
N PRO A 910 27.24 -10.89 -34.38
CA PRO A 910 26.64 -9.62 -33.98
C PRO A 910 25.30 -9.40 -34.67
N SER A 911 24.47 -8.56 -34.06
CA SER A 911 23.19 -8.08 -34.61
C SER A 911 23.32 -7.32 -35.94
N LEU A 912 24.51 -6.80 -36.25
CA LEU A 912 24.85 -6.05 -37.45
C LEU A 912 26.24 -6.48 -37.92
N ALA A 913 26.44 -6.73 -39.21
CA ALA A 913 27.77 -7.10 -39.73
C ALA A 913 28.80 -6.00 -39.44
N ARG A 914 30.01 -6.38 -39.03
CA ARG A 914 31.06 -5.44 -38.62
C ARG A 914 31.45 -4.43 -39.69
N ASN A 915 31.42 -4.80 -40.97
CA ASN A 915 31.70 -3.91 -42.10
C ASN A 915 30.53 -3.00 -42.51
N THR A 916 29.38 -3.07 -41.84
CA THR A 916 28.20 -2.28 -42.21
C THR A 916 28.21 -0.90 -41.51
N PRO A 917 27.93 0.20 -42.23
CA PRO A 917 27.80 1.52 -41.63
C PRO A 917 26.83 1.54 -40.45
N GLY A 918 27.25 2.19 -39.36
CA GLY A 918 26.46 2.27 -38.12
C GLY A 918 26.78 1.19 -37.10
N PHE A 919 27.68 0.24 -37.40
CA PHE A 919 28.24 -0.70 -36.42
C PHE A 919 29.04 0.04 -35.33
N ILE A 920 28.86 -0.37 -34.07
CA ILE A 920 29.55 0.20 -32.91
C ILE A 920 30.47 -0.85 -32.29
N GLU A 921 31.79 -0.60 -32.30
CA GLU A 921 32.77 -1.56 -31.78
C GLU A 921 32.76 -1.69 -30.25
N ASP A 922 32.38 -0.64 -29.50
CA ASP A 922 32.34 -0.67 -28.04
C ASP A 922 30.98 -1.15 -27.53
N GLY A 923 30.87 -2.44 -27.18
CA GLY A 923 29.66 -3.04 -26.63
C GLY A 923 28.47 -3.10 -27.60
N GLY A 924 28.64 -2.74 -28.86
CA GLY A 924 27.62 -2.88 -29.91
C GLY A 924 26.51 -1.84 -29.94
N ASP A 925 26.39 -0.98 -28.92
CA ASP A 925 25.24 -0.09 -28.70
C ASP A 925 23.90 -0.77 -29.05
N TYR A 926 23.62 -1.86 -28.32
CA TYR A 926 22.40 -2.64 -28.43
C TYR A 926 22.31 -3.46 -29.73
N TRP A 927 21.45 -3.12 -30.69
CA TRP A 927 21.28 -3.86 -31.96
C TRP A 927 22.19 -3.36 -33.09
N ARG A 928 23.21 -2.55 -32.77
CA ARG A 928 24.17 -1.98 -33.73
C ARG A 928 25.52 -2.71 -33.70
N GLY A 929 25.53 -3.97 -33.28
CA GLY A 929 26.75 -4.77 -33.14
C GLY A 929 26.76 -5.70 -31.93
N GLY A 930 25.83 -5.54 -30.97
CA GLY A 930 25.75 -6.44 -29.82
C GLY A 930 25.35 -7.85 -30.22
N VAL A 931 25.83 -8.86 -29.49
CA VAL A 931 25.49 -10.28 -29.66
C VAL A 931 24.34 -10.65 -28.72
N TRP A 932 23.34 -11.34 -29.26
CA TRP A 932 22.12 -11.70 -28.56
C TRP A 932 21.88 -13.21 -28.63
N CYS A 933 21.68 -13.86 -27.48
CA CYS A 933 21.46 -15.32 -27.44
C CYS A 933 20.29 -15.76 -28.32
N ILE A 934 19.23 -14.95 -28.39
CA ILE A 934 18.01 -15.25 -29.14
C ILE A 934 18.22 -15.29 -30.66
N THR A 935 18.95 -14.32 -31.22
CA THR A 935 19.22 -14.33 -32.66
C THR A 935 20.28 -15.36 -33.02
N ASN A 936 21.23 -15.63 -32.13
CA ASN A 936 22.18 -16.73 -32.33
C ASN A 936 21.48 -18.08 -32.35
N LEU A 937 20.55 -18.33 -31.42
CA LEU A 937 19.72 -19.54 -31.45
C LEU A 937 18.94 -19.63 -32.77
N MET A 938 18.33 -18.53 -33.22
CA MET A 938 17.59 -18.49 -34.49
C MET A 938 18.47 -18.91 -35.68
N VAL A 939 19.68 -18.34 -35.80
CA VAL A 939 20.61 -18.68 -36.89
C VAL A 939 21.05 -20.14 -36.79
N VAL A 940 21.45 -20.59 -35.60
CA VAL A 940 21.95 -21.95 -35.37
C VAL A 940 20.88 -23.00 -35.65
N LYS A 941 19.63 -22.79 -35.22
CA LYS A 941 18.51 -23.68 -35.57
C LYS A 941 18.25 -23.69 -37.08
N GLY A 942 18.31 -22.53 -37.73
CA GLY A 942 18.19 -22.43 -39.19
C GLY A 942 19.27 -23.24 -39.92
N LEU A 943 20.53 -23.08 -39.54
CA LEU A 943 21.67 -23.84 -40.09
C LEU A 943 21.51 -25.36 -39.88
N ALA A 944 21.21 -25.78 -38.64
CA ALA A 944 21.06 -27.18 -38.29
C ALA A 944 19.93 -27.86 -39.09
N SER A 945 18.78 -27.17 -39.24
CA SER A 945 17.63 -27.68 -40.00
C SER A 945 17.91 -27.87 -41.50
N ARG A 946 18.96 -27.22 -42.01
CA ARG A 946 19.39 -27.24 -43.42
C ARG A 946 20.67 -28.05 -43.64
N GLY A 947 21.14 -28.78 -42.63
CA GLY A 947 22.27 -29.70 -42.74
C GLY A 947 23.63 -29.11 -42.36
N TYR A 948 23.74 -27.82 -42.03
CA TYR A 948 25.00 -27.15 -41.64
C TYR A 948 25.28 -27.32 -40.15
N ARG A 949 25.24 -28.58 -39.69
CA ARG A 949 25.32 -28.94 -38.27
C ARG A 949 26.69 -28.65 -37.66
N GLU A 950 27.75 -28.84 -38.42
CA GLU A 950 29.11 -28.50 -37.97
C GLU A 950 29.26 -27.01 -37.68
N LEU A 951 28.79 -26.15 -38.60
CA LEU A 951 28.82 -24.71 -38.38
C LEU A 951 27.94 -24.29 -37.19
N ALA A 952 26.75 -24.89 -37.08
CA ALA A 952 25.85 -24.67 -35.95
C ALA A 952 26.52 -25.05 -34.61
N HIS A 953 27.25 -26.16 -34.56
CA HIS A 953 28.05 -26.59 -33.41
C HIS A 953 29.17 -25.59 -33.11
N GLN A 954 29.99 -25.23 -34.10
CA GLN A 954 31.11 -24.30 -33.90
C GLN A 954 30.66 -22.94 -33.34
N ILE A 955 29.59 -22.37 -33.90
CA ILE A 955 29.00 -21.11 -33.41
C ILE A 955 28.51 -21.28 -31.98
N SER A 956 27.80 -22.37 -31.68
CA SER A 956 27.23 -22.61 -30.35
C SER A 956 28.32 -22.85 -29.31
N HIS A 957 29.30 -23.68 -29.64
CA HIS A 957 30.46 -23.97 -28.81
C HIS A 957 31.22 -22.69 -28.45
N LYS A 958 31.51 -21.84 -29.43
CA LYS A 958 32.16 -20.54 -29.15
C LYS A 958 31.25 -19.62 -28.34
N HIS A 959 29.96 -19.53 -28.68
CA HIS A 959 29.00 -18.67 -28.00
C HIS A 959 28.90 -19.03 -26.50
N VAL A 960 28.62 -20.30 -26.14
CA VAL A 960 28.47 -20.71 -24.73
C VAL A 960 29.76 -20.52 -23.91
N ARG A 961 30.92 -20.69 -24.53
CA ARG A 961 32.21 -20.45 -23.86
C ARG A 961 32.45 -18.98 -23.57
N VAL A 962 32.12 -18.09 -24.51
CA VAL A 962 32.22 -16.64 -24.25
C VAL A 962 31.20 -16.20 -23.20
N LEU A 963 29.97 -16.73 -23.24
CA LEU A 963 28.98 -16.50 -22.17
C LEU A 963 29.53 -16.93 -20.79
N ALA A 964 30.16 -18.10 -20.72
CA ALA A 964 30.76 -18.62 -19.48
C ALA A 964 31.97 -17.78 -19.03
N GLU A 965 32.75 -17.23 -19.96
CA GLU A 965 33.85 -16.31 -19.66
C GLU A 965 33.32 -14.97 -19.08
N VAL A 966 32.29 -14.38 -19.69
CA VAL A 966 31.63 -13.19 -19.14
C VAL A 966 31.02 -13.50 -17.77
N PHE A 967 30.38 -14.66 -17.61
CA PHE A 967 29.86 -15.11 -16.32
C PHE A 967 30.97 -15.25 -15.27
N LYS A 968 32.11 -15.85 -15.61
CA LYS A 968 33.27 -15.95 -14.72
C LYS A 968 33.76 -14.57 -14.27
N ASN A 969 33.78 -13.60 -15.19
CA ASN A 969 34.31 -12.27 -14.94
C ASN A 969 33.32 -11.37 -14.17
N THR A 970 32.01 -11.61 -14.30
CA THR A 970 30.96 -10.71 -13.77
C THR A 970 30.05 -11.33 -12.71
N GLY A 971 30.10 -12.65 -12.54
CA GLY A 971 29.25 -13.41 -11.63
C GLY A 971 27.80 -13.62 -12.09
N THR A 972 27.43 -13.18 -13.30
CA THR A 972 26.04 -13.26 -13.78
C THR A 972 25.89 -13.30 -15.32
N ILE A 973 24.64 -13.39 -15.78
CA ILE A 973 24.21 -13.45 -17.18
C ILE A 973 23.58 -12.11 -17.56
N TRP A 974 23.78 -11.68 -18.81
CA TRP A 974 23.43 -10.36 -19.29
C TRP A 974 22.45 -10.42 -20.46
N GLU A 975 21.79 -9.31 -20.72
CA GLU A 975 20.81 -9.16 -21.80
C GLU A 975 21.42 -9.33 -23.20
N SER A 976 22.61 -8.77 -23.41
CA SER A 976 23.40 -8.87 -24.63
C SER A 976 24.90 -8.78 -24.31
N TYR A 977 25.74 -9.07 -25.30
CA TYR A 977 27.18 -9.27 -25.14
C TYR A 977 27.97 -8.48 -26.18
N ASP A 978 29.20 -8.10 -25.82
CA ASP A 978 30.13 -7.47 -26.74
C ASP A 978 30.62 -8.50 -27.78
N THR A 979 30.69 -8.09 -29.04
CA THR A 979 31.03 -8.98 -30.15
C THR A 979 32.54 -9.15 -30.35
N LEU A 980 33.35 -8.24 -29.81
CA LEU A 980 34.81 -8.17 -29.97
C LEU A 980 35.56 -8.56 -28.69
N LYS A 981 34.89 -8.58 -27.53
CA LYS A 981 35.49 -8.86 -26.22
C LYS A 981 34.59 -9.75 -25.35
N PRO A 982 35.14 -10.49 -24.38
CA PRO A 982 34.35 -11.24 -23.39
C PRO A 982 33.79 -10.30 -22.30
N GLU A 983 32.94 -9.34 -22.72
CA GLU A 983 32.29 -8.34 -21.86
C GLU A 983 30.78 -8.29 -22.11
N PRO A 984 29.98 -7.74 -21.17
CA PRO A 984 28.59 -7.43 -21.44
C PRO A 984 28.44 -6.39 -22.55
N GLY A 985 27.33 -6.47 -23.29
CA GLY A 985 26.95 -5.46 -24.28
C GLY A 985 26.63 -4.12 -23.63
N LYS A 986 26.54 -3.06 -24.45
CA LYS A 986 26.24 -1.70 -23.98
C LYS A 986 25.04 -1.10 -24.69
N LEU A 987 24.36 -0.17 -24.03
CA LEU A 987 23.37 0.75 -24.60
C LEU A 987 23.67 2.16 -24.07
N PHE A 988 23.88 3.13 -24.96
CA PHE A 988 24.30 4.49 -24.61
C PHE A 988 25.55 4.53 -23.71
N GLY A 989 26.53 3.68 -24.02
CA GLY A 989 27.82 3.59 -23.32
C GLY A 989 27.78 2.91 -21.93
N LYS A 990 26.61 2.44 -21.48
CA LYS A 990 26.44 1.70 -20.22
C LYS A 990 26.23 0.23 -20.49
N PHE A 991 26.77 -0.65 -19.64
CA PHE A 991 26.46 -2.07 -19.73
C PHE A 991 24.94 -2.30 -19.63
N VAL A 992 24.44 -3.25 -20.42
CA VAL A 992 23.03 -3.65 -20.43
C VAL A 992 22.64 -4.35 -19.12
N ARG A 993 21.41 -4.86 -18.99
CA ARG A 993 20.95 -5.46 -17.74
C ARG A 993 21.76 -6.71 -17.37
N ASN A 994 22.09 -6.83 -16.08
CA ASN A 994 22.68 -8.00 -15.46
C ASN A 994 21.61 -8.83 -14.74
N ASP A 995 21.98 -10.01 -14.19
CA ASP A 995 21.00 -10.97 -13.62
C ASP A 995 19.84 -11.26 -14.60
N PHE A 996 20.17 -11.21 -15.89
CA PHE A 996 19.22 -11.27 -16.99
C PHE A 996 19.34 -12.65 -17.64
N VAL A 997 18.62 -13.63 -17.10
CA VAL A 997 18.43 -14.88 -17.84
C VAL A 997 17.37 -14.70 -18.90
N GLY A 998 16.24 -14.02 -18.59
CA GLY A 998 15.10 -13.77 -19.47
C GLY A 998 15.07 -14.68 -20.70
N PHE A 999 15.19 -14.09 -21.88
CA PHE A 999 15.41 -14.84 -23.13
C PHE A 999 16.88 -15.21 -23.39
N SER A 1000 17.85 -14.64 -22.66
CA SER A 1000 19.28 -14.99 -22.75
C SER A 1000 19.57 -16.44 -22.36
N GLY A 1001 18.69 -17.09 -21.57
CA GLY A 1001 18.80 -18.46 -21.10
C GLY A 1001 18.89 -19.49 -22.23
N VAL A 1002 18.44 -19.16 -23.44
CA VAL A 1002 18.62 -20.02 -24.61
C VAL A 1002 20.09 -20.27 -24.95
N GLY A 1003 20.99 -19.35 -24.60
CA GLY A 1003 22.43 -19.52 -24.78
C GLY A 1003 22.99 -20.62 -23.87
N PRO A 1004 23.07 -20.41 -22.55
CA PRO A 1004 23.68 -21.35 -21.63
C PRO A 1004 22.88 -22.66 -21.46
N ILE A 1005 21.59 -22.71 -21.81
CA ILE A 1005 20.75 -23.91 -21.68
C ILE A 1005 20.48 -24.56 -23.03
N THR A 1006 19.67 -23.94 -23.89
CA THR A 1006 19.20 -24.58 -25.14
C THR A 1006 20.36 -24.88 -26.09
N MET A 1007 21.25 -23.92 -26.36
CA MET A 1007 22.37 -24.13 -27.28
C MET A 1007 23.40 -25.11 -26.71
N LEU A 1008 23.61 -25.12 -25.38
CA LEU A 1008 24.44 -26.12 -24.71
C LEU A 1008 23.89 -27.54 -24.95
N ILE A 1009 22.60 -27.76 -24.71
CA ILE A 1009 21.97 -29.08 -24.86
C ILE A 1009 21.90 -29.49 -26.34
N GLU A 1010 21.36 -28.63 -27.20
CA GLU A 1010 20.99 -29.01 -28.57
C GLU A 1010 22.17 -29.00 -29.56
N HIS A 1011 23.14 -28.12 -29.35
CA HIS A 1011 24.16 -27.84 -30.37
C HIS A 1011 25.60 -28.01 -29.88
N VAL A 1012 25.84 -28.03 -28.56
CA VAL A 1012 27.17 -28.32 -28.01
C VAL A 1012 27.26 -29.79 -27.58
N ILE A 1013 26.35 -30.26 -26.72
CA ILE A 1013 26.20 -31.68 -26.40
C ILE A 1013 25.63 -32.43 -27.61
N GLY A 1014 24.72 -31.79 -28.37
CA GLY A 1014 24.25 -32.28 -29.67
C GLY A 1014 22.95 -33.08 -29.63
N LEU A 1015 22.06 -32.80 -28.68
CA LEU A 1015 20.83 -33.59 -28.47
C LEU A 1015 19.59 -32.97 -29.12
N GLU A 1016 18.92 -33.75 -29.97
CA GLU A 1016 17.65 -33.35 -30.60
C GLU A 1016 16.61 -34.47 -30.47
N ALA A 1017 15.55 -34.21 -29.73
CA ALA A 1017 14.45 -35.15 -29.55
C ALA A 1017 13.37 -35.01 -30.64
N ASP A 1018 12.94 -36.13 -31.19
CA ASP A 1018 11.69 -36.27 -31.94
C ASP A 1018 10.82 -37.33 -31.26
N THR A 1019 10.09 -36.89 -30.23
CA THR A 1019 9.21 -37.77 -29.44
C THR A 1019 8.04 -38.30 -30.26
N SER A 1020 7.78 -37.72 -31.45
CA SER A 1020 6.77 -38.24 -32.36
C SER A 1020 7.10 -39.63 -32.89
N LYS A 1021 8.39 -39.94 -32.99
CA LYS A 1021 8.93 -41.20 -33.51
C LYS A 1021 9.66 -42.04 -32.44
N ASP A 1022 9.62 -41.61 -31.19
CA ASP A 1022 10.43 -42.18 -30.10
C ASP A 1022 11.93 -42.18 -30.42
N VAL A 1023 12.40 -41.19 -31.18
CA VAL A 1023 13.81 -41.03 -31.59
C VAL A 1023 14.47 -39.90 -30.81
N LEU A 1024 15.67 -40.15 -30.29
CA LEU A 1024 16.60 -39.13 -29.81
C LEU A 1024 17.86 -39.15 -30.67
N VAL A 1025 18.19 -38.03 -31.31
CA VAL A 1025 19.44 -37.89 -32.05
C VAL A 1025 20.50 -37.31 -31.13
N TRP A 1026 21.69 -37.91 -31.15
CA TRP A 1026 22.89 -37.39 -30.49
C TRP A 1026 24.00 -37.18 -31.52
N ASP A 1027 24.19 -35.92 -31.95
CA ASP A 1027 25.26 -35.50 -32.88
C ASP A 1027 26.54 -35.15 -32.09
N ILE A 1028 27.41 -36.15 -31.95
CA ILE A 1028 28.61 -36.09 -31.11
C ILE A 1028 29.77 -35.49 -31.89
N ARG A 1029 30.06 -34.23 -31.56
CA ARG A 1029 31.19 -33.45 -32.11
C ARG A 1029 32.28 -33.13 -31.09
N LEU A 1030 31.94 -33.20 -29.81
CA LEU A 1030 32.91 -33.02 -28.73
C LEU A 1030 33.89 -34.20 -28.66
N MET A 1031 35.08 -33.92 -28.13
CA MET A 1031 36.17 -34.88 -27.97
C MET A 1031 36.37 -35.28 -26.51
N GLU A 1032 36.03 -34.38 -25.59
CA GLU A 1032 36.05 -34.60 -24.15
C GLU A 1032 34.90 -35.50 -23.70
N GLY A 1033 34.98 -36.04 -22.48
CA GLY A 1033 33.84 -36.74 -21.88
C GLY A 1033 32.68 -35.78 -21.67
N HIS A 1034 31.49 -36.13 -22.15
CA HIS A 1034 30.33 -35.24 -22.11
C HIS A 1034 29.01 -36.01 -22.15
N GLY A 1035 27.92 -35.34 -21.82
CA GLY A 1035 26.59 -35.93 -21.84
C GLY A 1035 25.60 -35.14 -21.02
N ILE A 1036 24.54 -35.78 -20.57
CA ILE A 1036 23.50 -35.15 -19.76
C ILE A 1036 22.82 -36.19 -18.88
N LYS A 1037 22.59 -35.84 -17.62
CA LYS A 1037 21.70 -36.60 -16.73
C LYS A 1037 20.32 -35.97 -16.76
N ARG A 1038 19.30 -36.79 -16.53
CA ARG A 1038 17.90 -36.40 -16.40
C ARG A 1038 17.36 -35.63 -17.61
N TYR A 1039 17.74 -36.02 -18.82
CA TYR A 1039 17.20 -35.42 -20.04
C TYR A 1039 15.72 -35.78 -20.19
N PRO A 1040 14.80 -34.79 -20.31
CA PRO A 1040 13.38 -35.05 -20.45
C PRO A 1040 13.07 -35.51 -21.87
N PHE A 1041 12.38 -36.65 -21.99
CA PHE A 1041 11.95 -37.22 -23.27
C PHE A 1041 10.46 -37.59 -23.22
N GLY A 1042 9.61 -36.81 -23.88
CA GLY A 1042 8.16 -36.93 -23.73
C GLY A 1042 7.64 -36.33 -22.42
N LEU A 1043 6.45 -36.75 -22.01
CA LEU A 1043 5.82 -36.29 -20.76
C LEU A 1043 6.55 -36.86 -19.52
N ASP A 1044 6.82 -38.16 -19.50
CA ASP A 1044 7.30 -38.86 -18.31
C ASP A 1044 8.72 -39.41 -18.43
N GLY A 1045 9.29 -39.45 -19.64
CA GLY A 1045 10.60 -40.04 -19.89
C GLY A 1045 11.77 -39.23 -19.35
N VAL A 1046 12.80 -39.95 -18.93
CA VAL A 1046 14.07 -39.46 -18.42
C VAL A 1046 15.18 -40.32 -19.00
N ILE A 1047 16.20 -39.68 -19.56
CA ILE A 1047 17.35 -40.35 -20.17
C ILE A 1047 18.64 -39.79 -19.58
N ASP A 1048 19.51 -40.68 -19.11
CA ASP A 1048 20.89 -40.37 -18.74
C ASP A 1048 21.81 -40.81 -19.88
N LEU A 1049 22.66 -39.90 -20.33
CA LEU A 1049 23.56 -40.06 -21.47
C LEU A 1049 24.98 -39.64 -21.08
N TYR A 1050 25.97 -40.44 -21.45
CA TYR A 1050 27.37 -40.10 -21.30
C TYR A 1050 28.22 -40.71 -22.42
N CYS A 1051 29.05 -39.89 -23.06
CA CYS A 1051 30.03 -40.28 -24.07
C CYS A 1051 31.41 -40.20 -23.43
N HIS A 1052 32.18 -41.28 -23.56
CA HIS A 1052 33.57 -41.31 -23.10
C HIS A 1052 34.46 -40.40 -23.98
N PRO A 1053 35.56 -39.84 -23.44
CA PRO A 1053 36.50 -39.04 -24.23
C PRO A 1053 37.15 -39.89 -25.32
N ARG A 1054 37.41 -39.25 -26.46
CA ARG A 1054 38.02 -39.87 -27.65
C ARG A 1054 39.19 -39.03 -28.18
N LYS A 1055 40.04 -39.63 -29.01
CA LYS A 1055 41.26 -38.96 -29.53
C LYS A 1055 41.10 -38.41 -30.94
N ASP A 1056 40.21 -39.01 -31.73
CA ASP A 1056 39.94 -38.62 -33.12
C ASP A 1056 38.43 -38.43 -33.34
N PRO A 1057 37.97 -37.32 -33.95
CA PRO A 1057 36.53 -37.09 -34.20
C PRO A 1057 35.88 -38.12 -35.14
N SER A 1058 36.68 -38.83 -35.93
CA SER A 1058 36.23 -39.93 -36.80
C SER A 1058 36.04 -41.27 -36.07
N GLU A 1059 36.59 -41.41 -34.85
CA GLU A 1059 36.44 -42.59 -34.00
C GLU A 1059 34.98 -42.74 -33.53
N GLU A 1060 34.45 -43.97 -33.62
CA GLU A 1060 33.10 -44.30 -33.14
C GLU A 1060 32.97 -43.93 -31.64
N PRO A 1061 32.00 -43.09 -31.26
CA PRO A 1061 31.78 -42.73 -29.87
C PRO A 1061 31.39 -43.94 -29.00
N VAL A 1062 32.06 -44.10 -27.85
CA VAL A 1062 31.64 -45.06 -26.82
C VAL A 1062 30.66 -44.35 -25.90
N VAL A 1063 29.38 -44.75 -25.96
CA VAL A 1063 28.28 -44.09 -25.25
C VAL A 1063 27.60 -45.03 -24.26
N ARG A 1064 27.23 -44.47 -23.11
CA ARG A 1064 26.33 -45.08 -22.14
C ARG A 1064 25.00 -44.34 -22.18
N ALA A 1065 23.91 -45.09 -22.33
CA ALA A 1065 22.56 -44.58 -22.24
C ALA A 1065 21.74 -45.40 -21.24
N VAL A 1066 20.97 -44.73 -20.39
CA VAL A 1066 20.01 -45.35 -19.47
C VAL A 1066 18.69 -44.58 -19.59
N SER A 1067 17.59 -45.28 -19.84
CA SER A 1067 16.27 -44.67 -19.92
C SER A 1067 15.23 -45.42 -19.08
N ASN A 1068 14.24 -44.68 -18.59
CA ASN A 1068 13.03 -45.24 -17.98
C ASN A 1068 11.89 -45.45 -18.98
N ARG A 1069 12.18 -45.37 -20.29
CA ARG A 1069 11.25 -45.66 -21.38
C ARG A 1069 12.01 -46.14 -22.60
N ASN A 1070 11.33 -46.84 -23.50
CA ASN A 1070 11.94 -47.19 -24.78
C ASN A 1070 12.22 -45.93 -25.61
N VAL A 1071 13.44 -45.84 -26.15
CA VAL A 1071 13.89 -44.77 -27.06
C VAL A 1071 14.88 -45.32 -28.07
N VAL A 1072 14.72 -44.89 -29.32
CA VAL A 1072 15.69 -45.15 -30.40
C VAL A 1072 16.72 -44.02 -30.38
N LEU A 1073 17.93 -44.33 -29.91
CA LEU A 1073 19.05 -43.39 -29.87
C LEU A 1073 19.83 -43.47 -31.18
N VAL A 1074 19.88 -42.38 -31.93
CA VAL A 1074 20.65 -42.23 -33.17
C VAL A 1074 21.90 -41.43 -32.87
N VAL A 1075 23.04 -42.11 -32.75
CA VAL A 1075 24.35 -41.50 -32.49
C VAL A 1075 25.02 -41.17 -33.82
N ARG A 1076 25.42 -39.92 -34.01
CA ARG A 1076 26.12 -39.42 -35.20
C ARG A 1076 27.48 -38.86 -34.83
N TRP A 1077 28.45 -39.04 -35.70
CA TRP A 1077 29.78 -38.42 -35.63
C TRP A 1077 30.31 -38.19 -37.06
N ASP A 1078 31.50 -37.63 -37.22
CA ASP A 1078 32.01 -37.16 -38.51
C ASP A 1078 32.04 -38.22 -39.62
N ASN A 1079 32.21 -39.50 -39.27
CA ASN A 1079 32.39 -40.59 -40.22
C ASN A 1079 31.32 -41.70 -40.13
N GLY A 1080 30.21 -41.46 -39.42
CA GLY A 1080 29.19 -42.50 -39.27
C GLY A 1080 27.95 -42.12 -38.48
N GLU A 1081 27.00 -43.04 -38.53
CA GLU A 1081 25.77 -43.04 -37.72
C GLU A 1081 25.55 -44.46 -37.19
N LYS A 1082 25.08 -44.55 -35.94
CA LYS A 1082 24.69 -45.81 -35.29
C LYS A 1082 23.32 -45.63 -34.65
N VAL A 1083 22.47 -46.62 -34.83
CA VAL A 1083 21.14 -46.69 -34.20
C VAL A 1083 21.21 -47.68 -33.06
N ILE A 1084 20.73 -47.28 -31.87
CA ILE A 1084 20.74 -48.06 -30.64
C ILE A 1084 19.32 -48.06 -30.07
N ASP A 1085 18.73 -49.22 -29.89
CA ASP A 1085 17.46 -49.37 -29.16
C ASP A 1085 17.77 -49.40 -27.66
N VAL A 1086 17.37 -48.35 -26.93
CA VAL A 1086 17.54 -48.29 -25.47
C VAL A 1086 16.22 -48.72 -24.83
N THR A 1087 16.23 -49.86 -24.15
CA THR A 1087 15.08 -50.45 -23.46
C THR A 1087 15.05 -50.05 -21.99
N GLU A 1088 13.88 -50.16 -21.35
CA GLU A 1088 13.76 -50.02 -19.90
C GLU A 1088 14.67 -51.05 -19.19
N GLU A 1089 15.55 -50.57 -18.29
CA GLU A 1089 16.46 -51.36 -17.43
C GLU A 1089 17.81 -51.84 -18.03
N GLU A 1090 18.12 -51.64 -19.32
CA GLU A 1090 19.46 -51.97 -19.87
C GLU A 1090 20.44 -50.79 -19.89
N SER A 1091 21.63 -50.99 -19.31
CA SER A 1091 22.81 -50.15 -19.56
C SER A 1091 23.55 -50.69 -20.78
N ILE A 1092 23.52 -49.98 -21.89
CA ILE A 1092 24.36 -50.32 -23.04
C ILE A 1092 25.75 -49.70 -22.81
N CYS A 1093 26.79 -50.54 -22.94
CA CYS A 1093 28.21 -50.17 -22.82
C CYS A 1093 28.83 -49.80 -24.17
#